data_AF-A0A927IL07-F1
#
_entry.id   AF-A0A927IL07-F1
#
_cell.length_a   1.000
_cell.length_b   1.000
_cell.length_c   1.000
_cell.angle_alpha   90.00
_cell.angle_beta   90.00
_cell.angle_gamma   90.00
#
_symmetry.space_group_name_H-M   'P 1'
#
loop_
_entity.id
_entity.type
_entity.pdbx_description
1 polymer ?
#
loop_
_entity_poly.entity_id
_entity_poly.type
_entity_poly.pdbx_seq_one_letter_code
_entity_poly.pdbx_strand_id
1 'polypeptide(L)'
;MDTIDGGTGTADVLNISDVGDNSGTTGLPTGLTIKNIETINFAAAAGATIDTTATGVTVTGLNNLNVTQGTSATVTTGATTAVAVAVAGAATVTGGSTQTVTAVGGVTLSKAAGAITATDTKQGVNNHAIDGGTSVTDTVTVALATGTANGTASKITVGGTTAPTGAVSITQNTTGDTAGNTKGGAVAITGGTTVTTTSNVASKIAAADGSTNYTVTQSAVSVTGGTATTAVTVNQAAAVTAATTKVAVAGSTETDAVQFGVLKSGDTLAVAGVTLTAAADMTAKQVAAAFANLASGQLTGWTSGAVSGTGSDTVLFTSTTANSNVTDLSITLTNTSNASVAPTETITQGVTTVKAAGAIGVASGAVTIADPNQGTTAANTIATVTLSNYGATTIASDALTTLSLTNTSAASATGTVGITNAKATTLDLTVNGGTKGLGAVTAGSTYTALNVHTASTDTAVAITAGGVTALKVDGTNALDLSSSSFGALKTVTVSGAAAVKGDFSGSTVTGVDASSSTGNNTVIVDSTKATFTGGSGNDVVTIAAVPTKAIAGGAGTDTLVLNVAASTFSNPSANTFITGFETLGLGASATGSYDATGFTALTQGSVTGAVTYTNVAAGAGLTITASPGQATTYTLKDASGTSDSLALTLKASAAGVAAGSITAAGIESISINATDSSATAKAGATADSLTLVATSAATVTVTGNTTLTLTSDSTNAKLATVDASGMTGGLSYTAVGALAQTVKGGASANTLAAHSSSTLADTLIGGAGNDQITANAGLNTLTGNGGNDTFVVQLPGASLNVYSTITDANAGDTLQLKDKGAETFTATKVTLAATAVFQDYANAVVNAGGNASSNGAIGWFQYNGDTYVVQSMHNATTAPNFSNGTDLVVKLTGLVDLSTATLANIGGAAPLLLIH
;
A
#
# COMPACT_ATOMS: atom_id res chain seq x y z
N MET A 1 47.31 3.04 -60.85
CA MET A 1 46.85 3.58 -59.55
C MET A 1 45.98 4.76 -59.89
N ASP A 2 44.78 4.82 -59.34
CA ASP A 2 43.84 5.88 -59.70
C ASP A 2 44.28 7.22 -59.09
N THR A 3 44.15 8.29 -59.86
CA THR A 3 44.32 9.67 -59.41
C THR A 3 43.05 10.42 -59.74
N ILE A 4 42.37 10.92 -58.71
CA ILE A 4 41.07 11.58 -58.80
C ILE A 4 41.22 13.00 -58.26
N ASP A 5 40.80 14.00 -59.01
CA ASP A 5 40.85 15.42 -58.63
C ASP A 5 39.52 16.10 -58.94
N GLY A 6 38.86 16.70 -57.94
CA GLY A 6 37.59 17.42 -58.12
C GLY A 6 37.74 18.84 -58.67
N GLY A 7 38.95 19.40 -58.69
CA GLY A 7 39.21 20.74 -59.22
C GLY A 7 38.94 21.86 -58.20
N THR A 8 38.24 22.93 -58.61
CA THR A 8 38.02 24.14 -57.79
C THR A 8 36.63 24.19 -57.14
N GLY A 9 35.86 23.10 -57.20
CA GLY A 9 34.58 22.99 -56.51
C GLY A 9 34.77 22.97 -55.00
N THR A 10 33.69 23.18 -54.26
CA THR A 10 33.68 23.13 -52.78
C THR A 10 32.66 22.12 -52.26
N ALA A 11 32.16 21.25 -53.12
CA ALA A 11 31.11 20.29 -52.84
C ALA A 11 31.26 19.02 -53.70
N ASP A 12 32.49 18.70 -54.10
CA ASP A 12 32.77 17.53 -54.90
C ASP A 12 32.59 16.25 -54.07
N VAL A 13 31.92 15.25 -54.65
CA VAL A 13 31.54 14.00 -53.97
C VAL A 13 32.09 12.81 -54.73
N LEU A 14 32.83 11.96 -54.03
CA LEU A 14 33.26 10.65 -54.51
C LEU A 14 32.46 9.54 -53.80
N ASN A 15 31.71 8.77 -54.58
CA ASN A 15 30.99 7.60 -54.08
C ASN A 15 31.77 6.33 -54.41
N ILE A 16 32.18 5.59 -53.39
CA ILE A 16 32.89 4.31 -53.51
C ILE A 16 31.93 3.22 -53.02
N SER A 17 31.56 2.30 -53.90
CA SER A 17 30.58 1.25 -53.61
C SER A 17 31.14 -0.12 -53.99
N ASP A 18 31.29 -0.97 -52.98
CA ASP A 18 31.64 -2.38 -53.11
C ASP A 18 30.56 -3.25 -52.44
N VAL A 19 29.33 -3.06 -52.92
CA VAL A 19 28.13 -3.73 -52.39
C VAL A 19 27.87 -5.09 -53.06
N GLY A 20 28.74 -5.51 -53.98
CA GLY A 20 28.63 -6.76 -54.72
C GLY A 20 29.50 -7.90 -54.18
N ASP A 21 30.55 -7.59 -53.43
CA ASP A 21 31.47 -8.57 -52.86
C ASP A 21 31.22 -8.76 -51.35
N ASN A 22 30.92 -10.00 -50.97
CA ASN A 22 30.69 -10.39 -49.58
C ASN A 22 31.95 -11.04 -48.95
N SER A 23 33.08 -11.06 -49.65
CA SER A 23 34.31 -11.71 -49.22
C SER A 23 35.38 -10.71 -48.79
N GLY A 24 35.74 -10.73 -47.50
CA GLY A 24 36.82 -9.90 -46.96
C GLY A 24 36.42 -8.48 -46.56
N THR A 25 37.40 -7.62 -46.35
CA THR A 25 37.20 -6.20 -46.01
C THR A 25 37.57 -5.32 -47.20
N THR A 26 36.71 -4.38 -47.58
CA THR A 26 36.98 -3.41 -48.65
C THR A 26 37.70 -2.19 -48.10
N GLY A 27 38.76 -1.74 -48.75
CA GLY A 27 39.52 -0.56 -48.34
C GLY A 27 40.05 0.28 -49.50
N LEU A 28 40.76 1.37 -49.19
CA LEU A 28 41.42 2.19 -50.20
C LEU A 28 42.64 1.44 -50.76
N PRO A 29 42.78 1.30 -52.10
CA PRO A 29 43.95 0.66 -52.68
C PRO A 29 45.23 1.46 -52.41
N THR A 30 46.36 0.76 -52.28
CA THR A 30 47.69 1.39 -52.21
C THR A 30 47.93 2.26 -53.44
N GLY A 31 48.69 3.36 -53.33
CA GLY A 31 49.00 4.28 -54.44
C GLY A 31 47.84 5.18 -54.91
N LEU A 32 46.66 5.12 -54.29
CA LEU A 32 45.53 6.00 -54.59
C LEU A 32 45.84 7.46 -54.24
N THR A 33 45.53 8.38 -55.16
CA THR A 33 45.59 9.83 -54.91
C THR A 33 44.21 10.47 -55.13
N ILE A 34 43.67 11.13 -54.10
CA ILE A 34 42.43 11.92 -54.16
C ILE A 34 42.76 13.37 -53.78
N LYS A 35 42.37 14.33 -54.62
CA LYS A 35 42.56 15.77 -54.38
C LYS A 35 41.26 16.53 -54.58
N ASN A 36 41.05 17.59 -53.80
CA ASN A 36 39.94 18.52 -53.95
C ASN A 36 38.58 17.80 -54.06
N ILE A 37 38.38 16.75 -53.26
CA ILE A 37 37.09 16.08 -53.10
C ILE A 37 36.67 16.34 -51.66
N GLU A 38 35.62 17.12 -51.46
CA GLU A 38 35.19 17.53 -50.12
C GLU A 38 34.46 16.40 -49.40
N THR A 39 33.78 15.49 -50.11
CA THR A 39 33.03 14.39 -49.51
C THR A 39 33.36 13.05 -50.14
N ILE A 40 33.69 12.05 -49.31
CA ILE A 40 33.74 10.64 -49.71
C ILE A 40 32.59 9.90 -49.05
N ASN A 41 31.75 9.23 -49.84
CA ASN A 41 30.77 8.26 -49.35
C ASN A 41 31.26 6.85 -49.69
N PHE A 42 31.30 5.97 -48.71
CA PHE A 42 31.73 4.60 -48.82
C PHE A 42 30.60 3.65 -48.43
N ALA A 43 30.37 2.61 -49.22
CA ALA A 43 29.43 1.55 -48.93
C ALA A 43 30.05 0.21 -49.32
N ALA A 44 30.07 -0.76 -48.40
CA ALA A 44 30.53 -2.12 -48.66
C ALA A 44 29.48 -3.13 -48.19
N ALA A 45 29.37 -4.27 -48.87
CA ALA A 45 28.50 -5.36 -48.40
C ALA A 45 29.12 -6.08 -47.19
N ALA A 46 30.45 -6.20 -47.14
CA ALA A 46 31.22 -6.74 -46.02
C ALA A 46 31.79 -5.62 -45.10
N GLY A 47 32.97 -5.80 -44.51
CA GLY A 47 33.59 -4.81 -43.62
C GLY A 47 34.32 -3.69 -44.38
N ALA A 48 34.23 -2.44 -43.92
CA ALA A 48 34.96 -1.32 -44.50
C ALA A 48 36.24 -1.01 -43.70
N THR A 49 37.40 -0.95 -44.35
CA THR A 49 38.68 -0.51 -43.75
C THR A 49 39.25 0.67 -44.54
N ILE A 50 39.03 1.88 -44.04
CA ILE A 50 39.37 3.12 -44.73
C ILE A 50 40.47 3.83 -43.95
N ASP A 51 41.65 3.97 -44.54
CA ASP A 51 42.74 4.75 -43.95
C ASP A 51 43.23 5.79 -44.96
N THR A 52 42.82 7.05 -44.77
CA THR A 52 43.23 8.16 -45.64
C THR A 52 44.65 8.65 -45.30
N THR A 53 45.29 8.04 -44.30
CA THR A 53 46.64 8.36 -43.81
C THR A 53 47.63 7.22 -44.04
N ALA A 54 47.18 6.09 -44.61
CA ALA A 54 48.00 4.93 -44.88
C ALA A 54 49.17 5.27 -45.82
N THR A 55 50.31 4.63 -45.57
CA THR A 55 51.50 4.77 -46.43
C THR A 55 51.16 4.43 -47.89
N GLY A 56 51.37 5.39 -48.79
CA GLY A 56 51.06 5.25 -50.21
C GLY A 56 49.65 5.67 -50.61
N VAL A 57 48.80 6.14 -49.69
CA VAL A 57 47.52 6.80 -49.98
C VAL A 57 47.68 8.31 -49.76
N THR A 58 47.23 9.14 -50.70
CA THR A 58 47.25 10.60 -50.56
C THR A 58 45.84 11.16 -50.73
N VAL A 59 45.29 11.76 -49.68
CA VAL A 59 43.98 12.42 -49.72
C VAL A 59 44.12 13.86 -49.21
N THR A 60 43.74 14.84 -50.03
CA THR A 60 43.79 16.28 -49.67
C THR A 60 42.49 16.99 -50.03
N GLY A 61 42.05 17.95 -49.21
CA GLY A 61 40.80 18.70 -49.42
C GLY A 61 39.54 18.05 -48.85
N LEU A 62 39.67 16.92 -48.14
CA LEU A 62 38.54 16.15 -47.62
C LEU A 62 37.93 16.78 -46.36
N ASN A 63 36.66 17.17 -46.45
CA ASN A 63 35.89 17.70 -45.34
C ASN A 63 35.06 16.60 -44.65
N ASN A 64 34.51 15.66 -45.41
CA ASN A 64 33.56 14.66 -44.91
C ASN A 64 33.90 13.25 -45.42
N LEU A 65 33.95 12.29 -44.51
CA LEU A 65 34.07 10.86 -44.82
C LEU A 65 32.89 10.11 -44.21
N ASN A 66 32.03 9.59 -45.06
CA ASN A 66 30.82 8.88 -44.66
C ASN A 66 30.93 7.39 -45.01
N VAL A 67 30.81 6.51 -44.04
CA VAL A 67 30.57 5.08 -44.25
C VAL A 67 29.09 4.83 -44.04
N THR A 68 28.37 4.51 -45.11
CA THR A 68 26.90 4.44 -45.11
C THR A 68 26.35 3.02 -45.00
N GLN A 69 27.19 2.02 -45.23
CA GLN A 69 26.86 0.60 -45.13
C GLN A 69 28.12 -0.25 -44.91
N GLY A 70 27.98 -1.32 -44.14
CA GLY A 70 28.99 -2.36 -43.92
C GLY A 70 28.62 -3.28 -42.76
N THR A 71 29.21 -4.47 -42.70
CA THR A 71 29.11 -5.37 -41.52
C THR A 71 30.01 -4.93 -40.37
N SER A 72 31.00 -4.08 -40.64
CA SER A 72 31.87 -3.42 -39.66
C SER A 72 32.58 -2.24 -40.32
N ALA A 73 33.16 -1.34 -39.55
CA ALA A 73 33.99 -0.26 -40.06
C ALA A 73 35.26 -0.08 -39.23
N THR A 74 36.39 0.14 -39.89
CA THR A 74 37.62 0.67 -39.31
C THR A 74 38.04 1.87 -40.14
N VAL A 75 38.01 3.07 -39.55
CA VAL A 75 38.28 4.33 -40.24
C VAL A 75 39.42 5.07 -39.56
N THR A 76 40.44 5.46 -40.31
CA THR A 76 41.53 6.34 -39.87
C THR A 76 41.62 7.53 -40.81
N THR A 77 41.58 8.74 -40.24
CA THR A 77 41.65 9.99 -41.02
C THR A 77 42.40 11.10 -40.26
N GLY A 78 42.74 12.18 -40.98
CA GLY A 78 43.33 13.39 -40.40
C GLY A 78 42.36 14.17 -39.50
N ALA A 79 42.90 15.10 -38.69
CA ALA A 79 42.13 15.84 -37.69
C ALA A 79 41.11 16.85 -38.25
N THR A 80 41.13 17.14 -39.55
CA THR A 80 40.27 18.16 -40.19
C THR A 80 39.00 17.58 -40.81
N THR A 81 38.93 16.27 -41.00
CA THR A 81 37.82 15.61 -41.72
C THR A 81 36.74 15.13 -40.76
N ALA A 82 35.49 15.54 -40.97
CA ALA A 82 34.35 15.02 -40.22
C ALA A 82 34.06 13.58 -40.64
N VAL A 83 33.86 12.68 -39.69
CA VAL A 83 33.61 11.26 -39.95
C VAL A 83 32.20 10.89 -39.50
N ALA A 84 31.42 10.30 -40.41
CA ALA A 84 30.15 9.66 -40.10
C ALA A 84 30.20 8.17 -40.48
N VAL A 85 29.79 7.29 -39.57
CA VAL A 85 29.78 5.84 -39.81
C VAL A 85 28.41 5.28 -39.43
N ALA A 86 27.83 4.47 -40.30
CA ALA A 86 26.61 3.70 -40.07
C ALA A 86 26.84 2.26 -40.56
N VAL A 87 26.95 1.30 -39.63
CA VAL A 87 27.25 -0.11 -39.93
C VAL A 87 26.42 -1.07 -39.07
N ALA A 88 26.24 -2.31 -39.57
CA ALA A 88 25.49 -3.38 -38.91
C ALA A 88 26.35 -4.24 -37.96
N GLY A 89 27.57 -3.82 -37.68
CA GLY A 89 28.47 -4.45 -36.71
C GLY A 89 29.41 -3.42 -36.07
N ALA A 90 30.54 -3.88 -35.52
CA ALA A 90 31.42 -3.03 -34.72
C ALA A 90 32.07 -1.91 -35.55
N ALA A 91 32.32 -0.76 -34.93
CA ALA A 91 32.94 0.39 -35.57
C ALA A 91 34.16 0.91 -34.80
N THR A 92 35.28 1.10 -35.50
CA THR A 92 36.49 1.74 -34.99
C THR A 92 36.78 3.00 -35.78
N VAL A 93 36.95 4.14 -35.11
CA VAL A 93 37.30 5.42 -35.77
C VAL A 93 38.46 6.09 -35.04
N THR A 94 39.48 6.49 -35.80
CA THR A 94 40.64 7.22 -35.30
C THR A 94 40.83 8.52 -36.09
N GLY A 95 40.91 9.65 -35.38
CA GLY A 95 41.10 10.97 -35.98
C GLY A 95 39.79 11.70 -36.25
N GLY A 96 39.83 12.64 -37.19
CA GLY A 96 38.67 13.42 -37.61
C GLY A 96 38.42 14.70 -36.81
N SER A 97 37.72 15.65 -37.43
CA SER A 97 37.27 16.90 -36.81
C SER A 97 36.02 16.69 -35.95
N THR A 98 35.18 15.73 -36.31
CA THR A 98 34.10 15.17 -35.50
C THR A 98 33.95 13.68 -35.81
N GLN A 99 33.35 12.94 -34.89
CA GLN A 99 32.98 11.54 -35.11
C GLN A 99 31.49 11.34 -34.78
N THR A 100 30.73 10.81 -35.72
CA THR A 100 29.32 10.43 -35.53
C THR A 100 29.13 8.99 -35.97
N VAL A 101 28.94 8.08 -35.03
CA VAL A 101 28.96 6.63 -35.28
C VAL A 101 27.66 5.98 -34.83
N THR A 102 27.00 5.28 -35.75
CA THR A 102 25.91 4.34 -35.47
C THR A 102 26.38 2.92 -35.80
N ALA A 103 26.35 2.03 -34.81
CA ALA A 103 26.90 0.69 -34.92
C ALA A 103 26.00 -0.35 -34.24
N VAL A 104 26.40 -1.62 -34.39
CA VAL A 104 25.87 -2.76 -33.66
C VAL A 104 27.06 -3.54 -33.09
N GLY A 105 27.11 -3.79 -31.79
CA GLY A 105 28.13 -4.70 -31.26
C GLY A 105 29.50 -4.04 -31.02
N GLY A 106 29.51 -2.83 -30.51
CA GLY A 106 30.67 -2.14 -29.93
C GLY A 106 31.23 -1.01 -30.79
N VAL A 107 31.80 0.00 -30.13
CA VAL A 107 32.52 1.10 -30.78
C VAL A 107 33.87 1.37 -30.11
N THR A 108 34.88 1.73 -30.91
CA THR A 108 36.18 2.22 -30.43
C THR A 108 36.52 3.52 -31.13
N LEU A 109 36.45 4.65 -30.43
CA LEU A 109 36.53 6.00 -31.00
C LEU A 109 37.68 6.76 -30.35
N SER A 110 38.58 7.36 -31.14
CA SER A 110 39.74 8.07 -30.57
C SER A 110 40.23 9.22 -31.43
N LYS A 111 40.96 10.16 -30.81
CA LYS A 111 41.70 11.25 -31.48
C LYS A 111 40.84 12.21 -32.33
N ALA A 112 39.54 12.34 -32.03
CA ALA A 112 38.73 13.43 -32.60
C ALA A 112 39.26 14.78 -32.12
N ALA A 113 39.38 15.76 -33.02
CA ALA A 113 39.66 17.15 -32.65
C ALA A 113 38.43 17.87 -32.07
N GLY A 114 37.21 17.41 -32.40
CA GLY A 114 35.94 17.98 -31.96
C GLY A 114 35.03 16.95 -31.28
N ALA A 115 33.72 17.08 -31.44
CA ALA A 115 32.74 16.27 -30.72
C ALA A 115 32.71 14.80 -31.20
N ILE A 116 32.43 13.90 -30.28
CA ILE A 116 32.21 12.47 -30.52
C ILE A 116 30.76 12.12 -30.14
N THR A 117 30.03 11.49 -31.06
CA THR A 117 28.69 10.95 -30.83
C THR A 117 28.66 9.49 -31.27
N ALA A 118 28.27 8.60 -30.36
CA ALA A 118 28.14 7.17 -30.61
C ALA A 118 26.72 6.70 -30.30
N THR A 119 26.20 5.81 -31.14
CA THR A 119 24.95 5.09 -30.92
C THR A 119 25.16 3.63 -31.26
N ASP A 120 25.06 2.75 -30.26
CA ASP A 120 25.04 1.30 -30.47
C ASP A 120 23.65 0.77 -30.14
N THR A 121 22.99 0.25 -31.17
CA THR A 121 21.61 -0.24 -31.05
C THR A 121 21.51 -1.65 -30.48
N LYS A 122 22.64 -2.39 -30.39
CA LYS A 122 22.72 -3.72 -29.78
C LYS A 122 24.19 -4.08 -29.47
N GLN A 123 24.69 -3.62 -28.34
CA GLN A 123 26.09 -3.81 -27.93
C GLN A 123 26.48 -5.29 -27.75
N GLY A 124 25.53 -6.13 -27.35
CA GLY A 124 25.80 -7.53 -27.00
C GLY A 124 26.84 -7.60 -25.89
N VAL A 125 27.90 -8.39 -26.08
CA VAL A 125 29.01 -8.58 -25.12
C VAL A 125 30.21 -7.66 -25.35
N ASN A 126 30.20 -6.85 -26.43
CA ASN A 126 31.35 -6.04 -26.82
C ASN A 126 31.43 -4.75 -26.01
N ASN A 127 32.61 -4.13 -25.96
CA ASN A 127 32.82 -2.91 -25.18
C ASN A 127 32.72 -1.65 -26.05
N HIS A 128 32.37 -0.54 -25.41
CA HIS A 128 32.58 0.81 -25.89
C HIS A 128 33.87 1.37 -25.28
N ALA A 129 34.75 1.91 -26.11
CA ALA A 129 35.93 2.65 -25.70
C ALA A 129 36.00 3.98 -26.47
N ILE A 130 35.84 5.11 -25.78
CA ILE A 130 35.85 6.44 -26.39
C ILE A 130 36.91 7.30 -25.71
N ASP A 131 37.84 7.86 -26.49
CA ASP A 131 38.95 8.67 -26.00
C ASP A 131 39.05 10.03 -26.71
N GLY A 132 39.18 11.09 -25.91
CA GLY A 132 39.33 12.47 -26.34
C GLY A 132 38.01 13.15 -26.72
N GLY A 133 38.11 14.10 -27.65
CA GLY A 133 36.99 14.90 -28.12
C GLY A 133 36.64 16.12 -27.24
N THR A 134 35.95 17.09 -27.83
CA THR A 134 35.47 18.29 -27.13
C THR A 134 34.18 18.06 -26.36
N SER A 135 33.44 17.01 -26.71
CA SER A 135 32.31 16.47 -25.96
C SER A 135 32.08 15.03 -26.38
N VAL A 136 31.51 14.22 -25.49
CA VAL A 136 31.17 12.82 -25.77
C VAL A 136 29.69 12.60 -25.45
N THR A 137 28.95 12.11 -26.44
CA THR A 137 27.60 11.56 -26.25
C THR A 137 27.60 10.10 -26.68
N ASP A 138 27.26 9.18 -25.78
CA ASP A 138 27.21 7.75 -26.07
C ASP A 138 25.83 7.19 -25.68
N THR A 139 25.12 6.61 -26.64
CA THR A 139 23.83 5.95 -26.43
C THR A 139 23.95 4.48 -26.75
N VAL A 140 23.80 3.62 -25.74
CA VAL A 140 24.10 2.19 -25.83
C VAL A 140 22.89 1.38 -25.44
N THR A 141 22.43 0.50 -26.31
CA THR A 141 21.40 -0.50 -25.98
C THR A 141 22.06 -1.85 -25.73
N VAL A 142 21.94 -2.32 -24.49
CA VAL A 142 22.48 -3.59 -24.04
C VAL A 142 21.35 -4.62 -24.03
N ALA A 143 21.38 -5.55 -24.99
CA ALA A 143 20.50 -6.72 -25.03
C ALA A 143 21.28 -7.93 -24.50
N LEU A 144 20.90 -8.42 -23.33
CA LEU A 144 21.62 -9.51 -22.64
C LEU A 144 20.97 -10.86 -22.96
N ALA A 145 21.79 -11.84 -23.37
CA ALA A 145 21.39 -13.25 -23.44
C ALA A 145 21.50 -13.91 -22.05
N THR A 146 20.70 -14.96 -21.79
CA THR A 146 20.64 -15.67 -20.50
C THR A 146 22.00 -16.01 -19.88
N GLY A 147 22.14 -15.82 -18.57
CA GLY A 147 23.11 -16.55 -17.74
C GLY A 147 24.52 -15.95 -17.59
N THR A 148 24.84 -14.81 -18.21
CA THR A 148 26.14 -14.15 -18.00
C THR A 148 26.08 -13.13 -16.88
N ALA A 149 26.76 -13.41 -15.77
CA ALA A 149 27.08 -12.42 -14.74
C ALA A 149 28.03 -11.37 -15.34
N ASN A 150 27.46 -10.31 -15.92
CA ASN A 150 28.18 -9.42 -16.83
C ASN A 150 29.01 -8.33 -16.13
N GLY A 151 29.92 -8.74 -15.25
CA GLY A 151 30.91 -7.82 -14.66
C GLY A 151 32.08 -7.48 -15.59
N THR A 152 32.29 -8.27 -16.66
CA THR A 152 33.51 -8.21 -17.48
C THR A 152 33.29 -7.91 -18.97
N ALA A 153 32.07 -8.04 -19.49
CA ALA A 153 31.69 -7.71 -20.88
C ALA A 153 30.67 -6.55 -20.92
N SER A 154 30.36 -6.03 -22.12
CA SER A 154 29.42 -4.90 -22.33
C SER A 154 29.79 -3.60 -21.61
N LYS A 155 31.09 -3.34 -21.43
CA LYS A 155 31.57 -2.17 -20.68
C LYS A 155 31.46 -0.90 -21.53
N ILE A 156 31.23 0.23 -20.88
CA ILE A 156 31.37 1.56 -21.47
C ILE A 156 32.54 2.23 -20.77
N THR A 157 33.59 2.59 -21.52
CA THR A 157 34.76 3.32 -21.01
C THR A 157 34.95 4.60 -21.81
N VAL A 158 34.95 5.74 -21.11
CA VAL A 158 35.21 7.05 -21.69
C VAL A 158 36.43 7.68 -21.02
N GLY A 159 37.38 8.18 -21.81
CA GLY A 159 38.58 8.82 -21.31
C GLY A 159 39.59 7.85 -20.70
N GLY A 160 39.57 6.57 -21.11
CA GLY A 160 40.48 5.55 -20.59
C GLY A 160 41.96 5.87 -20.84
N THR A 161 42.27 6.51 -21.97
CA THR A 161 43.62 7.00 -22.31
C THR A 161 43.68 8.51 -22.40
N THR A 162 42.67 9.15 -23.01
CA THR A 162 42.62 10.61 -23.20
C THR A 162 41.28 11.14 -22.75
N ALA A 163 41.26 11.92 -21.67
CA ALA A 163 40.03 12.53 -21.16
C ALA A 163 39.38 13.47 -22.20
N PRO A 164 38.04 13.47 -22.32
CA PRO A 164 37.31 14.52 -23.04
C PRO A 164 37.55 15.89 -22.43
N THR A 165 37.63 16.94 -23.26
CA THR A 165 37.88 18.31 -22.79
C THR A 165 36.60 19.07 -22.42
N GLY A 166 35.43 18.59 -22.83
CA GLY A 166 34.12 19.14 -22.46
C GLY A 166 33.18 18.09 -21.88
N ALA A 167 31.86 18.26 -22.05
CA ALA A 167 30.86 17.45 -21.35
C ALA A 167 30.82 15.99 -21.83
N VAL A 168 30.49 15.07 -20.91
CA VAL A 168 30.26 13.64 -21.18
C VAL A 168 28.82 13.29 -20.81
N SER A 169 28.09 12.68 -21.75
CA SER A 169 26.71 12.21 -21.56
C SER A 169 26.58 10.77 -22.03
N ILE A 170 26.22 9.85 -21.13
CA ILE A 170 26.04 8.43 -21.42
C ILE A 170 24.59 8.04 -21.15
N THR A 171 23.94 7.41 -22.12
CA THR A 171 22.63 6.76 -21.94
C THR A 171 22.80 5.27 -22.20
N GLN A 172 22.56 4.44 -21.19
CA GLN A 172 22.58 2.99 -21.32
C GLN A 172 21.18 2.42 -21.14
N ASN A 173 20.63 1.80 -22.19
CA ASN A 173 19.33 1.15 -22.19
C ASN A 173 19.53 -0.36 -22.02
N THR A 174 19.23 -0.90 -20.85
CA THR A 174 19.33 -2.34 -20.59
C THR A 174 18.00 -3.03 -20.89
N THR A 175 18.06 -4.07 -21.72
CA THR A 175 16.91 -4.92 -22.06
C THR A 175 17.23 -6.37 -21.73
N GLY A 176 16.32 -7.05 -21.03
CA GLY A 176 16.35 -8.49 -20.80
C GLY A 176 15.44 -9.19 -21.82
N ASP A 177 16.02 -10.00 -22.70
CA ASP A 177 15.30 -10.69 -23.78
C ASP A 177 15.03 -12.17 -23.46
N THR A 178 15.57 -12.71 -22.37
CA THR A 178 15.45 -14.15 -22.07
C THR A 178 15.50 -14.47 -20.58
N ALA A 179 14.94 -15.63 -20.21
CA ALA A 179 14.74 -16.12 -18.84
C ALA A 179 16.00 -16.05 -17.95
N GLY A 180 16.00 -15.19 -16.93
CA GLY A 180 17.06 -15.13 -15.91
C GLY A 180 17.35 -13.73 -15.37
N ASN A 181 17.99 -13.66 -14.20
CA ASN A 181 18.53 -12.41 -13.67
C ASN A 181 19.66 -11.90 -14.58
N THR A 182 19.69 -10.59 -14.85
CA THR A 182 20.67 -9.96 -15.73
C THR A 182 21.33 -8.78 -15.05
N LYS A 183 22.55 -8.42 -15.48
CA LYS A 183 23.30 -7.27 -14.96
C LYS A 183 23.87 -6.43 -16.10
N GLY A 184 23.72 -5.11 -16.05
CA GLY A 184 24.33 -4.20 -17.00
C GLY A 184 25.87 -4.15 -16.86
N GLY A 185 26.58 -3.93 -17.97
CA GLY A 185 28.03 -3.81 -18.00
C GLY A 185 28.51 -2.47 -17.43
N ALA A 186 29.64 -2.48 -16.70
CA ALA A 186 30.13 -1.31 -15.98
C ALA A 186 30.35 -0.07 -16.87
N VAL A 187 30.05 1.10 -16.32
CA VAL A 187 30.28 2.41 -16.96
C VAL A 187 31.41 3.12 -16.22
N ALA A 188 32.54 3.34 -16.90
CA ALA A 188 33.73 4.00 -16.37
C ALA A 188 34.05 5.27 -17.16
N ILE A 189 34.17 6.40 -16.49
CA ILE A 189 34.40 7.71 -17.11
C ILE A 189 35.56 8.40 -16.41
N THR A 190 36.52 8.90 -17.20
CA THR A 190 37.63 9.73 -16.71
C THR A 190 37.59 11.09 -17.41
N GLY A 191 37.45 12.17 -16.62
CA GLY A 191 37.46 13.56 -17.11
C GLY A 191 36.11 14.10 -17.58
N GLY A 192 36.18 15.16 -18.39
CA GLY A 192 35.03 15.96 -18.85
C GLY A 192 34.67 17.12 -17.91
N THR A 193 34.03 18.17 -18.44
CA THR A 193 33.63 19.35 -17.64
C THR A 193 32.42 19.08 -16.74
N THR A 194 31.49 18.29 -17.24
CA THR A 194 30.33 17.74 -16.53
C THR A 194 30.11 16.31 -17.00
N VAL A 195 29.67 15.43 -16.10
CA VAL A 195 29.38 14.02 -16.43
C VAL A 195 27.93 13.72 -16.12
N THR A 196 27.19 13.21 -17.10
CA THR A 196 25.82 12.69 -16.90
C THR A 196 25.75 11.24 -17.37
N THR A 197 25.18 10.38 -16.53
CA THR A 197 24.88 8.99 -16.89
C THR A 197 23.41 8.71 -16.62
N THR A 198 22.74 8.06 -17.58
CA THR A 198 21.34 7.64 -17.47
C THR A 198 21.24 6.16 -17.81
N SER A 199 20.83 5.35 -16.83
CA SER A 199 20.56 3.92 -17.00
C SER A 199 19.06 3.69 -17.04
N ASN A 200 18.58 3.19 -18.17
CA ASN A 200 17.18 2.83 -18.38
C ASN A 200 17.01 1.30 -18.37
N VAL A 201 15.85 0.81 -17.95
CA VAL A 201 15.48 -0.61 -18.02
C VAL A 201 14.18 -0.74 -18.79
N ALA A 202 14.19 -1.51 -19.89
CA ALA A 202 13.04 -1.72 -20.77
C ALA A 202 12.83 -3.23 -21.05
N SER A 203 12.84 -4.03 -19.99
CA SER A 203 12.65 -5.49 -20.08
C SER A 203 11.16 -5.87 -20.13
N LYS A 204 10.84 -7.04 -20.70
CA LYS A 204 9.49 -7.60 -20.76
C LYS A 204 9.27 -8.70 -19.72
N ILE A 205 8.03 -8.87 -19.27
CA ILE A 205 7.64 -10.00 -18.41
C ILE A 205 7.91 -11.29 -19.19
N ALA A 206 8.77 -12.16 -18.65
CA ALA A 206 9.24 -13.35 -19.36
C ALA A 206 9.15 -14.65 -18.54
N ALA A 207 8.73 -14.57 -17.27
CA ALA A 207 8.59 -15.76 -16.43
C ALA A 207 7.28 -16.52 -16.71
N ALA A 208 7.29 -17.83 -16.47
CA ALA A 208 6.11 -18.68 -16.60
C ALA A 208 5.03 -18.34 -15.56
N ASP A 209 3.78 -18.73 -15.83
CA ASP A 209 2.66 -18.55 -14.91
C ASP A 209 2.97 -19.12 -13.53
N GLY A 210 2.68 -18.35 -12.48
CA GLY A 210 2.96 -18.72 -11.09
C GLY A 210 4.42 -18.56 -10.64
N SER A 211 5.37 -18.19 -11.52
CA SER A 211 6.76 -17.95 -11.14
C SER A 211 7.06 -16.47 -10.87
N THR A 212 7.93 -16.20 -9.89
CA THR A 212 8.49 -14.85 -9.68
C THR A 212 9.31 -14.44 -10.90
N ASN A 213 9.10 -13.20 -11.34
CA ASN A 213 9.84 -12.65 -12.47
C ASN A 213 11.32 -12.43 -12.12
N TYR A 214 12.14 -12.17 -13.13
CA TYR A 214 13.57 -11.94 -12.96
C TYR A 214 13.89 -10.51 -12.53
N THR A 215 15.14 -10.31 -12.09
CA THR A 215 15.67 -8.99 -11.74
C THR A 215 16.76 -8.54 -12.71
N VAL A 216 16.66 -7.30 -13.18
CA VAL A 216 17.70 -6.57 -13.91
C VAL A 216 18.47 -5.72 -12.92
N THR A 217 19.74 -6.02 -12.69
CA THR A 217 20.65 -5.17 -11.93
C THR A 217 21.30 -4.16 -12.88
N GLN A 218 21.08 -2.88 -12.62
CA GLN A 218 21.65 -1.80 -13.40
C GLN A 218 23.17 -1.71 -13.22
N SER A 219 23.83 -1.04 -14.16
CA SER A 219 25.29 -0.98 -14.23
C SER A 219 25.91 -0.24 -13.06
N ALA A 220 27.06 -0.72 -12.60
CA ALA A 220 27.90 0.07 -11.71
C ALA A 220 28.48 1.25 -12.50
N VAL A 221 28.42 2.45 -11.92
CA VAL A 221 28.91 3.69 -12.52
C VAL A 221 30.10 4.19 -11.73
N SER A 222 31.25 4.36 -12.38
CA SER A 222 32.45 4.96 -11.80
C SER A 222 32.87 6.20 -12.59
N VAL A 223 32.96 7.34 -11.93
CA VAL A 223 33.43 8.61 -12.50
C VAL A 223 34.67 9.05 -11.75
N THR A 224 35.79 9.13 -12.46
CA THR A 224 37.01 9.81 -12.01
C THR A 224 37.06 11.17 -12.69
N GLY A 225 36.96 12.26 -11.93
CA GLY A 225 37.02 13.61 -12.49
C GLY A 225 38.36 13.91 -13.17
N GLY A 226 38.38 14.98 -13.94
CA GLY A 226 39.59 15.69 -14.35
C GLY A 226 39.69 17.03 -13.61
N THR A 227 40.66 17.85 -13.98
CA THR A 227 40.84 19.20 -13.39
C THR A 227 39.75 20.21 -13.76
N ALA A 228 38.74 19.80 -14.54
CA ALA A 228 37.64 20.64 -15.01
C ALA A 228 36.26 20.06 -14.65
N THR A 229 36.19 18.90 -14.00
CA THR A 229 34.92 18.23 -13.71
C THR A 229 34.22 18.90 -12.55
N THR A 230 33.21 19.71 -12.84
CA THR A 230 32.51 20.51 -11.82
C THR A 230 31.28 19.81 -11.24
N ALA A 231 30.61 18.99 -12.06
CA ALA A 231 29.36 18.33 -11.69
C ALA A 231 29.25 16.90 -12.24
N VAL A 232 28.66 16.01 -11.45
CA VAL A 232 28.37 14.62 -11.83
C VAL A 232 26.91 14.29 -11.55
N THR A 233 26.20 13.76 -12.54
CA THR A 233 24.81 13.30 -12.44
C THR A 233 24.72 11.82 -12.79
N VAL A 234 24.11 11.02 -11.92
CA VAL A 234 23.85 9.59 -12.14
C VAL A 234 22.38 9.30 -11.93
N ASN A 235 21.69 8.98 -13.03
CA ASN A 235 20.28 8.64 -13.06
C ASN A 235 20.13 7.16 -13.36
N GLN A 236 19.45 6.44 -12.49
CA GLN A 236 19.09 5.03 -12.71
C GLN A 236 17.57 4.89 -12.70
N ALA A 237 17.06 3.85 -13.36
CA ALA A 237 15.66 3.47 -13.26
C ALA A 237 15.29 3.15 -11.80
N ALA A 238 14.06 3.47 -11.41
CA ALA A 238 13.53 3.17 -10.09
C ALA A 238 13.63 1.67 -9.80
N ALA A 239 14.08 1.30 -8.60
CA ALA A 239 14.12 -0.10 -8.20
C ALA A 239 12.68 -0.64 -8.00
N VAL A 240 12.50 -1.90 -8.35
CA VAL A 240 11.21 -2.60 -8.34
C VAL A 240 11.45 -4.00 -7.79
N THR A 241 10.60 -4.45 -6.88
CA THR A 241 10.62 -5.85 -6.42
C THR A 241 9.97 -6.72 -7.48
N ALA A 242 10.63 -7.82 -7.87
CA ALA A 242 10.05 -8.77 -8.81
C ALA A 242 8.77 -9.39 -8.23
N ALA A 243 7.70 -9.41 -9.02
CA ALA A 243 6.42 -10.02 -8.65
C ALA A 243 6.16 -11.30 -9.45
N THR A 244 5.26 -12.14 -8.96
CA THR A 244 4.83 -13.37 -9.65
C THR A 244 4.07 -13.03 -10.93
N THR A 245 4.32 -13.82 -11.97
CA THR A 245 3.65 -13.66 -13.25
C THR A 245 2.33 -14.39 -13.24
N LYS A 246 1.27 -13.71 -13.69
CA LYS A 246 -0.02 -14.28 -14.06
C LYS A 246 -0.25 -14.06 -15.55
N VAL A 247 -0.44 -15.13 -16.30
CA VAL A 247 -0.69 -15.03 -17.76
C VAL A 247 -2.11 -14.51 -18.02
N ALA A 248 -2.29 -13.75 -19.10
CA ALA A 248 -3.60 -13.26 -19.51
C ALA A 248 -4.52 -14.44 -19.91
N VAL A 249 -5.78 -14.38 -19.49
CA VAL A 249 -6.83 -15.31 -19.94
C VAL A 249 -7.75 -14.53 -20.87
N ALA A 250 -7.90 -15.00 -22.11
CA ALA A 250 -8.84 -14.42 -23.06
C ALA A 250 -10.27 -14.63 -22.55
N GLY A 251 -11.10 -13.59 -22.61
CA GLY A 251 -12.51 -13.73 -22.29
C GLY A 251 -13.22 -14.63 -23.30
N SER A 252 -14.16 -15.43 -22.83
CA SER A 252 -15.09 -16.19 -23.67
C SER A 252 -16.51 -15.75 -23.34
N THR A 253 -17.32 -15.48 -24.36
CA THR A 253 -18.75 -15.22 -24.18
C THR A 253 -19.46 -16.55 -23.98
N GLU A 254 -20.37 -16.61 -23.02
CA GLU A 254 -21.13 -17.82 -22.74
C GLU A 254 -21.98 -18.23 -23.95
N THR A 255 -21.97 -19.52 -24.26
CA THR A 255 -22.80 -20.08 -25.32
C THR A 255 -23.50 -21.35 -24.85
N ASP A 256 -24.73 -21.56 -25.31
CA ASP A 256 -25.46 -22.80 -25.11
C ASP A 256 -25.88 -23.39 -26.46
N ALA A 257 -25.40 -24.59 -26.76
CA ALA A 257 -25.84 -25.33 -27.93
C ALA A 257 -27.03 -26.21 -27.56
N VAL A 258 -28.23 -25.77 -27.97
CA VAL A 258 -29.49 -26.45 -27.63
C VAL A 258 -29.91 -27.34 -28.78
N GLN A 259 -29.92 -28.65 -28.55
CA GLN A 259 -30.51 -29.64 -29.46
C GLN A 259 -31.99 -29.84 -29.14
N PHE A 260 -32.87 -29.50 -30.08
CA PHE A 260 -34.32 -29.54 -29.88
C PHE A 260 -34.90 -30.94 -30.10
N GLY A 261 -35.92 -31.28 -29.31
CA GLY A 261 -36.74 -32.48 -29.50
C GLY A 261 -38.01 -32.21 -30.33
N VAL A 262 -38.79 -33.26 -30.59
CA VAL A 262 -40.12 -33.12 -31.20
C VAL A 262 -41.08 -32.40 -30.24
N LEU A 263 -41.94 -31.52 -30.78
CA LEU A 263 -42.97 -30.81 -30.01
C LEU A 263 -44.34 -31.17 -30.58
N LYS A 264 -45.21 -31.76 -29.76
CA LYS A 264 -46.52 -32.28 -30.17
C LYS A 264 -47.61 -31.22 -30.08
N SER A 265 -48.66 -31.41 -30.89
CA SER A 265 -49.79 -30.47 -30.94
C SER A 265 -50.34 -30.17 -29.54
N GLY A 266 -50.46 -28.90 -29.18
CA GLY A 266 -50.96 -28.42 -27.89
C GLY A 266 -49.88 -28.19 -26.82
N ASP A 267 -48.67 -28.74 -26.96
CA ASP A 267 -47.58 -28.51 -26.02
C ASP A 267 -46.85 -27.18 -26.31
N THR A 268 -46.20 -26.64 -25.27
CA THR A 268 -45.44 -25.39 -25.37
C THR A 268 -43.99 -25.55 -24.97
N LEU A 269 -43.08 -24.93 -25.73
CA LEU A 269 -41.66 -24.82 -25.40
C LEU A 269 -41.29 -23.34 -25.27
N ALA A 270 -40.78 -22.95 -24.11
CA ALA A 270 -40.25 -21.61 -23.87
C ALA A 270 -38.71 -21.64 -23.84
N VAL A 271 -38.07 -20.69 -24.53
CA VAL A 271 -36.61 -20.49 -24.54
C VAL A 271 -36.34 -19.00 -24.31
N ALA A 272 -35.64 -18.67 -23.21
CA ALA A 272 -35.24 -17.30 -22.83
C ALA A 272 -36.36 -16.23 -23.00
N GLY A 273 -37.58 -16.58 -22.60
CA GLY A 273 -38.75 -15.69 -22.64
C GLY A 273 -39.57 -15.72 -23.94
N VAL A 274 -39.16 -16.48 -24.95
CA VAL A 274 -39.95 -16.72 -26.17
C VAL A 274 -40.65 -18.08 -26.08
N THR A 275 -41.97 -18.11 -26.26
CA THR A 275 -42.78 -19.34 -26.18
C THR A 275 -43.32 -19.75 -27.53
N LEU A 276 -43.03 -20.99 -27.94
CA LEU A 276 -43.61 -21.66 -29.09
C LEU A 276 -44.74 -22.59 -28.63
N THR A 277 -45.94 -22.43 -29.18
CA THR A 277 -47.06 -23.38 -29.00
C THR A 277 -47.28 -24.15 -30.31
N ALA A 278 -47.20 -25.47 -30.27
CA ALA A 278 -47.36 -26.29 -31.46
C ALA A 278 -48.84 -26.41 -31.85
N ALA A 279 -49.23 -25.83 -33.00
CA ALA A 279 -50.59 -25.97 -33.56
C ALA A 279 -50.83 -27.33 -34.25
N ALA A 280 -49.75 -28.07 -34.52
CA ALA A 280 -49.71 -29.43 -35.04
C ALA A 280 -48.37 -30.07 -34.63
N ASP A 281 -48.22 -31.39 -34.78
CA ASP A 281 -46.96 -32.07 -34.50
C ASP A 281 -45.78 -31.47 -35.29
N MET A 282 -44.76 -31.01 -34.57
CA MET A 282 -43.52 -30.44 -35.12
C MET A 282 -42.36 -31.41 -34.95
N THR A 283 -41.59 -31.61 -36.02
CA THR A 283 -40.29 -32.31 -35.94
C THR A 283 -39.26 -31.46 -35.20
N ALA A 284 -38.23 -32.08 -34.61
CA ALA A 284 -37.12 -31.42 -33.94
C ALA A 284 -36.50 -30.28 -34.78
N LYS A 285 -36.37 -30.49 -36.09
CA LYS A 285 -35.85 -29.49 -37.05
C LYS A 285 -36.77 -28.29 -37.21
N GLN A 286 -38.09 -28.51 -37.23
CA GLN A 286 -39.07 -27.43 -37.30
C GLN A 286 -39.10 -26.62 -36.01
N VAL A 287 -38.90 -27.27 -34.86
CA VAL A 287 -38.77 -26.59 -33.56
C VAL A 287 -37.49 -25.76 -33.52
N ALA A 288 -36.34 -26.33 -33.90
CA ALA A 288 -35.08 -25.60 -33.99
C ALA A 288 -35.15 -24.39 -34.93
N ALA A 289 -35.80 -24.54 -36.10
CA ALA A 289 -36.00 -23.45 -37.05
C ALA A 289 -36.86 -22.30 -36.48
N ALA A 290 -37.77 -22.59 -35.54
CA ALA A 290 -38.59 -21.56 -34.91
C ALA A 290 -37.80 -20.67 -33.92
N PHE A 291 -36.67 -21.16 -33.41
CA PHE A 291 -35.80 -20.42 -32.48
C PHE A 291 -34.50 -19.92 -33.13
N ALA A 292 -34.22 -20.26 -34.38
CA ALA A 292 -33.02 -19.85 -35.10
C ALA A 292 -33.15 -18.43 -35.68
N ASN A 293 -32.04 -17.69 -35.75
CA ASN A 293 -31.95 -16.34 -36.33
C ASN A 293 -33.03 -15.36 -35.83
N LEU A 294 -33.40 -15.44 -34.55
CA LEU A 294 -34.33 -14.47 -33.98
C LEU A 294 -33.68 -13.09 -33.96
N ALA A 295 -34.49 -12.05 -34.12
CA ALA A 295 -33.98 -10.68 -34.10
C ALA A 295 -33.39 -10.36 -32.71
N SER A 296 -32.30 -9.60 -32.70
CA SER A 296 -31.65 -9.18 -31.46
C SER A 296 -32.65 -8.53 -30.50
N GLY A 297 -32.63 -8.94 -29.23
CA GLY A 297 -33.54 -8.45 -28.18
C GLY A 297 -34.88 -9.18 -28.07
N GLN A 298 -35.16 -10.18 -28.91
CA GLN A 298 -36.33 -11.05 -28.74
C GLN A 298 -36.16 -12.07 -27.62
N LEU A 299 -34.95 -12.59 -27.43
CA LEU A 299 -34.58 -13.47 -26.33
C LEU A 299 -33.98 -12.63 -25.20
N THR A 300 -34.37 -12.92 -23.96
CA THR A 300 -33.89 -12.20 -22.77
C THR A 300 -32.43 -12.55 -22.51
N GLY A 301 -31.49 -11.65 -22.79
CA GLY A 301 -30.07 -11.83 -22.48
C GLY A 301 -29.28 -12.73 -23.43
N TRP A 302 -29.90 -13.21 -24.51
CA TRP A 302 -29.29 -14.15 -25.47
C TRP A 302 -29.59 -13.76 -26.92
N THR A 303 -28.77 -14.24 -27.84
CA THR A 303 -29.00 -14.20 -29.29
C THR A 303 -29.01 -15.62 -29.83
N SER A 304 -29.74 -15.88 -30.91
CA SER A 304 -29.75 -17.19 -31.56
C SER A 304 -29.07 -17.15 -32.92
N GLY A 305 -28.16 -18.11 -33.14
CA GLY A 305 -27.55 -18.35 -34.43
C GLY A 305 -28.47 -19.04 -35.42
N ALA A 306 -27.94 -19.31 -36.60
CA ALA A 306 -28.57 -20.25 -37.54
C ALA A 306 -28.52 -21.68 -36.98
N VAL A 307 -29.42 -22.54 -37.48
CA VAL A 307 -29.37 -23.98 -37.20
C VAL A 307 -28.02 -24.54 -37.68
N SER A 308 -27.31 -25.27 -36.82
CA SER A 308 -25.93 -25.71 -37.09
C SER A 308 -25.88 -26.88 -38.09
N GLY A 309 -25.81 -26.57 -39.39
CA GLY A 309 -25.72 -27.55 -40.49
C GLY A 309 -27.04 -27.81 -41.22
N THR A 310 -26.98 -28.17 -42.51
CA THR A 310 -28.17 -28.40 -43.35
C THR A 310 -28.99 -29.59 -42.81
N GLY A 311 -30.15 -29.28 -42.22
CA GLY A 311 -31.05 -30.28 -41.67
C GLY A 311 -30.75 -30.70 -40.22
N SER A 312 -30.01 -29.91 -39.46
CA SER A 312 -29.78 -30.11 -38.02
C SER A 312 -30.98 -29.66 -37.16
N ASP A 313 -31.00 -30.09 -35.90
CA ASP A 313 -31.98 -29.73 -34.87
C ASP A 313 -31.35 -28.91 -33.72
N THR A 314 -30.14 -28.39 -33.91
CA THR A 314 -29.40 -27.61 -32.91
C THR A 314 -29.30 -26.13 -33.26
N VAL A 315 -29.54 -25.26 -32.28
CA VAL A 315 -29.29 -23.80 -32.36
C VAL A 315 -28.26 -23.42 -31.31
N LEU A 316 -27.25 -22.64 -31.72
CA LEU A 316 -26.30 -22.04 -30.79
C LEU A 316 -26.87 -20.72 -30.29
N PHE A 317 -27.07 -20.62 -28.98
CA PHE A 317 -27.41 -19.40 -28.30
C PHE A 317 -26.14 -18.77 -27.73
N THR A 318 -25.97 -17.47 -27.93
CA THR A 318 -24.82 -16.72 -27.43
C THR A 318 -25.33 -15.61 -26.52
N SER A 319 -24.79 -15.54 -25.31
CA SER A 319 -25.13 -14.48 -24.36
C SER A 319 -24.88 -13.11 -24.97
N THR A 320 -25.76 -12.15 -24.70
CA THR A 320 -25.55 -10.75 -25.10
C THR A 320 -24.48 -10.06 -24.25
N THR A 321 -24.09 -10.65 -23.12
CA THR A 321 -23.05 -10.12 -22.24
C THR A 321 -21.71 -10.75 -22.60
N ALA A 322 -20.90 -10.02 -23.35
CA ALA A 322 -19.61 -10.51 -23.81
C ALA A 322 -18.65 -10.84 -22.65
N ASN A 323 -17.88 -11.92 -22.79
CA ASN A 323 -16.79 -12.28 -21.88
C ASN A 323 -17.19 -12.36 -20.41
N SER A 324 -18.30 -13.02 -20.09
CA SER A 324 -18.78 -13.16 -18.72
C SER A 324 -19.61 -14.41 -18.57
N ASN A 325 -19.54 -15.01 -17.39
CA ASN A 325 -20.48 -16.03 -16.96
C ASN A 325 -21.81 -15.35 -16.59
N VAL A 326 -22.88 -15.67 -17.28
CA VAL A 326 -24.23 -15.16 -17.01
C VAL A 326 -25.07 -16.27 -16.37
N THR A 327 -26.35 -15.99 -16.12
CA THR A 327 -27.30 -17.05 -15.82
C THR A 327 -27.54 -17.87 -17.08
N ASP A 328 -27.39 -19.19 -16.95
CA ASP A 328 -27.62 -20.15 -18.02
C ASP A 328 -28.98 -19.95 -18.71
N LEU A 329 -29.05 -20.31 -19.99
CA LEU A 329 -30.25 -20.17 -20.82
C LEU A 329 -31.45 -20.86 -20.16
N SER A 330 -32.59 -20.18 -20.08
CA SER A 330 -33.80 -20.78 -19.50
C SER A 330 -34.62 -21.50 -20.57
N ILE A 331 -34.80 -22.81 -20.40
CA ILE A 331 -35.67 -23.63 -21.24
C ILE A 331 -36.76 -24.29 -20.39
N THR A 332 -38.01 -24.24 -20.86
CA THR A 332 -39.14 -24.89 -20.16
C THR A 332 -40.07 -25.55 -21.17
N LEU A 333 -40.21 -26.87 -21.06
CA LEU A 333 -41.20 -27.65 -21.80
C LEU A 333 -42.43 -27.91 -20.93
N THR A 334 -43.61 -27.53 -21.42
CA THR A 334 -44.90 -27.95 -20.84
C THR A 334 -45.48 -29.07 -21.71
N ASN A 335 -45.30 -30.30 -21.27
CA ASN A 335 -45.64 -31.52 -22.00
C ASN A 335 -46.99 -32.10 -21.54
N THR A 336 -48.07 -31.61 -22.12
CA THR A 336 -49.44 -32.09 -21.88
C THR A 336 -49.77 -33.36 -22.68
N SER A 337 -49.03 -33.61 -23.76
CA SER A 337 -49.22 -34.79 -24.63
C SER A 337 -48.51 -36.05 -24.13
N ASN A 338 -47.56 -35.91 -23.19
CA ASN A 338 -46.60 -36.94 -22.76
C ASN A 338 -45.71 -37.51 -23.89
N ALA A 339 -45.70 -36.89 -25.08
CA ALA A 339 -45.01 -37.39 -26.26
C ALA A 339 -44.04 -36.38 -26.90
N SER A 340 -43.92 -35.16 -26.34
CA SER A 340 -42.85 -34.22 -26.67
C SER A 340 -41.53 -34.62 -26.02
N VAL A 341 -40.41 -34.30 -26.67
CA VAL A 341 -39.06 -34.57 -26.15
C VAL A 341 -38.42 -33.25 -25.75
N ALA A 342 -37.92 -33.17 -24.51
CA ALA A 342 -37.25 -31.96 -24.01
C ALA A 342 -35.94 -31.70 -24.78
N PRO A 343 -35.57 -30.42 -24.99
CA PRO A 343 -34.27 -30.08 -25.54
C PRO A 343 -33.12 -30.56 -24.65
N THR A 344 -31.95 -30.78 -25.24
CA THR A 344 -30.70 -31.05 -24.52
C THR A 344 -29.78 -29.85 -24.69
N GLU A 345 -29.27 -29.32 -23.58
CA GLU A 345 -28.39 -28.16 -23.51
C GLU A 345 -26.92 -28.59 -23.43
N THR A 346 -26.03 -27.82 -24.06
CA THR A 346 -24.58 -28.00 -23.94
C THR A 346 -23.97 -26.63 -23.71
N ILE A 347 -23.82 -26.31 -22.44
CA ILE A 347 -23.41 -24.99 -21.98
C ILE A 347 -21.89 -24.89 -21.93
N THR A 348 -21.35 -23.85 -22.56
CA THR A 348 -19.97 -23.43 -22.42
C THR A 348 -19.96 -22.12 -21.65
N GLN A 349 -19.64 -22.17 -20.35
CA GLN A 349 -19.62 -20.99 -19.47
C GLN A 349 -18.74 -19.88 -20.05
N GLY A 350 -19.21 -18.64 -19.90
CA GLY A 350 -18.39 -17.49 -20.22
C GLY A 350 -17.29 -17.27 -19.17
N VAL A 351 -16.16 -16.74 -19.61
CA VAL A 351 -15.02 -16.41 -18.76
C VAL A 351 -14.70 -14.93 -18.92
N THR A 352 -14.48 -14.25 -17.81
CA THR A 352 -14.08 -12.84 -17.81
C THR A 352 -12.64 -12.69 -18.28
N THR A 353 -12.38 -11.64 -19.07
CA THR A 353 -11.03 -11.32 -19.52
C THR A 353 -10.14 -10.99 -18.32
N VAL A 354 -9.05 -11.73 -18.14
CA VAL A 354 -8.03 -11.45 -17.11
C VAL A 354 -6.80 -10.87 -17.77
N LYS A 355 -6.42 -9.65 -17.40
CA LYS A 355 -5.16 -9.03 -17.87
C LYS A 355 -3.97 -9.77 -17.26
N ALA A 356 -2.87 -9.85 -18.01
CA ALA A 356 -1.61 -10.34 -17.47
C ALA A 356 -1.17 -9.45 -16.30
N ALA A 357 -0.65 -10.06 -15.24
CA ALA A 357 -0.14 -9.36 -14.06
C ALA A 357 1.29 -9.85 -13.74
N GLY A 358 2.10 -8.99 -13.14
CA GLY A 358 3.48 -9.29 -12.79
C GLY A 358 4.37 -8.06 -12.99
N ALA A 359 5.53 -8.06 -12.35
CA ALA A 359 6.50 -6.97 -12.44
C ALA A 359 7.92 -7.56 -12.50
N ILE A 360 8.76 -7.00 -13.36
CA ILE A 360 10.19 -7.33 -13.42
C ILE A 360 10.88 -6.63 -12.27
N GLY A 361 11.81 -7.33 -11.62
CA GLY A 361 12.66 -6.72 -10.61
C GLY A 361 13.66 -5.76 -11.25
N VAL A 362 13.85 -4.60 -10.64
CA VAL A 362 14.93 -3.66 -11.00
C VAL A 362 15.75 -3.40 -9.75
N ALA A 363 17.06 -3.60 -9.85
CA ALA A 363 18.00 -3.29 -8.78
C ALA A 363 18.96 -2.21 -9.24
N SER A 364 19.26 -1.24 -8.38
CA SER A 364 20.19 -0.16 -8.67
C SER A 364 21.65 -0.64 -8.65
N GLY A 365 22.47 -0.10 -9.54
CA GLY A 365 23.92 -0.29 -9.55
C GLY A 365 24.63 0.61 -8.54
N ALA A 366 25.81 0.18 -8.09
CA ALA A 366 26.68 0.98 -7.24
C ALA A 366 27.25 2.20 -7.98
N VAL A 367 27.53 3.27 -7.25
CA VAL A 367 28.08 4.52 -7.79
C VAL A 367 29.39 4.88 -7.09
N THR A 368 30.42 5.23 -7.84
CA THR A 368 31.69 5.73 -7.30
C THR A 368 32.08 7.00 -8.04
N ILE A 369 32.24 8.09 -7.31
CA ILE A 369 32.64 9.39 -7.84
C ILE A 369 33.89 9.83 -7.09
N ALA A 370 34.98 10.10 -7.81
CA ALA A 370 36.25 10.50 -7.23
C ALA A 370 36.84 11.68 -7.99
N ASP A 371 37.15 12.75 -7.28
CA ASP A 371 38.07 13.77 -7.75
C ASP A 371 39.51 13.21 -7.63
N PRO A 372 40.32 13.27 -8.70
CA PRO A 372 41.66 12.70 -8.69
C PRO A 372 42.59 13.38 -7.68
N ASN A 373 42.27 14.59 -7.23
CA ASN A 373 43.05 15.37 -6.30
C ASN A 373 42.58 15.25 -4.85
N GLN A 374 41.60 14.40 -4.53
CA GLN A 374 41.11 14.22 -3.15
C GLN A 374 42.25 13.81 -2.20
N GLY A 375 42.37 14.50 -1.06
CA GLY A 375 43.42 14.23 -0.08
C GLY A 375 44.80 14.79 -0.46
N THR A 376 44.90 15.53 -1.57
CA THR A 376 46.13 16.21 -2.00
C THR A 376 46.07 17.72 -1.76
N THR A 377 47.18 18.42 -2.01
CA THR A 377 47.22 19.89 -1.97
C THR A 377 46.57 20.55 -3.19
N ALA A 378 46.39 19.82 -4.29
CA ALA A 378 45.77 20.33 -5.50
C ALA A 378 44.28 20.63 -5.29
N ALA A 379 43.75 21.57 -6.07
CA ALA A 379 42.33 21.93 -6.02
C ALA A 379 41.48 20.75 -6.53
N ASN A 380 40.46 20.42 -5.77
CA ASN A 380 39.38 19.54 -6.23
C ASN A 380 38.35 20.40 -6.96
N THR A 381 37.61 19.81 -7.88
CA THR A 381 36.69 20.54 -8.77
C THR A 381 35.26 20.02 -8.73
N ILE A 382 35.05 18.76 -8.34
CA ILE A 382 33.70 18.18 -8.25
C ILE A 382 32.95 18.80 -7.07
N ALA A 383 32.15 19.83 -7.35
CA ALA A 383 31.40 20.59 -6.35
C ALA A 383 29.94 20.15 -6.22
N THR A 384 29.37 19.59 -7.28
CA THR A 384 27.96 19.18 -7.33
C THR A 384 27.80 17.72 -7.75
N VAL A 385 27.02 16.96 -6.98
CA VAL A 385 26.62 15.59 -7.33
C VAL A 385 25.09 15.45 -7.27
N THR A 386 24.50 14.85 -8.29
CA THR A 386 23.05 14.53 -8.32
C THR A 386 22.86 13.04 -8.58
N LEU A 387 22.09 12.36 -7.74
CA LEU A 387 21.83 10.92 -7.82
C LEU A 387 20.32 10.63 -7.81
N SER A 388 19.87 9.81 -8.75
CA SER A 388 18.48 9.33 -8.82
C SER A 388 18.44 7.81 -8.84
N ASN A 389 17.69 7.20 -7.91
CA ASN A 389 17.49 5.75 -7.76
C ASN A 389 18.80 4.94 -7.70
N TYR A 390 19.76 5.40 -6.90
CA TYR A 390 21.11 4.88 -6.79
C TYR A 390 21.23 3.65 -5.88
N GLY A 391 22.29 2.85 -6.05
CA GLY A 391 22.72 1.83 -5.09
C GLY A 391 23.77 2.36 -4.11
N ALA A 392 24.57 1.49 -3.49
CA ALA A 392 25.66 1.91 -2.61
C ALA A 392 26.58 2.92 -3.32
N THR A 393 26.86 4.05 -2.68
CA THR A 393 27.54 5.18 -3.32
C THR A 393 28.74 5.65 -2.52
N THR A 394 29.85 5.93 -3.19
CA THR A 394 31.01 6.62 -2.63
C THR A 394 31.30 7.91 -3.41
N ILE A 395 31.51 9.01 -2.70
CA ILE A 395 31.90 10.31 -3.25
C ILE A 395 33.17 10.77 -2.55
N ALA A 396 34.22 11.05 -3.30
CA ALA A 396 35.49 11.54 -2.81
C ALA A 396 35.82 12.87 -3.48
N SER A 397 35.60 13.99 -2.78
CA SER A 397 35.95 15.33 -3.28
C SER A 397 36.02 16.31 -2.12
N ASP A 398 37.15 17.03 -2.03
CA ASP A 398 37.33 18.12 -1.06
C ASP A 398 36.59 19.40 -1.45
N ALA A 399 35.98 19.44 -2.64
CA ALA A 399 35.23 20.59 -3.16
C ALA A 399 33.71 20.40 -3.11
N LEU A 400 33.20 19.24 -2.66
CA LEU A 400 31.77 18.93 -2.69
C LEU A 400 30.98 19.85 -1.74
N THR A 401 30.16 20.73 -2.31
CA THR A 401 29.27 21.65 -1.58
C THR A 401 27.80 21.35 -1.81
N THR A 402 27.44 20.61 -2.86
CA THR A 402 26.04 20.33 -3.21
C THR A 402 25.84 18.86 -3.54
N LEU A 403 24.88 18.22 -2.88
CA LEU A 403 24.45 16.84 -3.13
C LEU A 403 22.92 16.79 -3.25
N SER A 404 22.42 16.22 -4.33
CA SER A 404 20.97 15.98 -4.51
C SER A 404 20.68 14.50 -4.61
N LEU A 405 19.80 14.00 -3.75
CA LEU A 405 19.44 12.59 -3.62
C LEU A 405 17.94 12.41 -3.86
N THR A 406 17.59 11.67 -4.91
CA THR A 406 16.21 11.30 -5.20
C THR A 406 16.06 9.78 -5.25
N ASN A 407 15.02 9.26 -4.60
CA ASN A 407 14.59 7.88 -4.72
C ASN A 407 13.09 7.82 -5.01
N THR A 408 12.76 7.53 -6.26
CA THR A 408 11.38 7.30 -6.75
C THR A 408 10.96 5.82 -6.71
N SER A 409 11.85 4.96 -6.22
CA SER A 409 11.64 3.53 -6.09
C SER A 409 10.54 3.18 -5.09
N ALA A 410 9.81 2.10 -5.38
CA ALA A 410 8.90 1.46 -4.42
C ALA A 410 9.65 0.66 -3.32
N ALA A 411 10.97 0.49 -3.48
CA ALA A 411 11.89 -0.11 -2.52
C ALA A 411 12.83 0.95 -1.91
N SER A 412 13.25 0.77 -0.66
CA SER A 412 14.26 1.61 -0.01
C SER A 412 15.56 1.59 -0.80
N ALA A 413 16.25 2.74 -0.87
CA ALA A 413 17.58 2.78 -1.45
C ALA A 413 18.50 1.80 -0.72
N THR A 414 19.21 0.96 -1.46
CA THR A 414 20.08 -0.06 -0.90
C THR A 414 21.48 0.50 -0.68
N GLY A 415 21.96 0.50 0.57
CA GLY A 415 23.34 0.86 0.92
C GLY A 415 23.50 2.30 1.43
N THR A 416 24.76 2.68 1.64
CA THR A 416 25.17 3.97 2.20
C THR A 416 25.67 4.90 1.08
N VAL A 417 25.38 6.19 1.18
CA VAL A 417 26.08 7.27 0.47
C VAL A 417 27.21 7.76 1.37
N GLY A 418 28.44 7.31 1.10
CA GLY A 418 29.63 7.71 1.84
C GLY A 418 30.36 8.87 1.17
N ILE A 419 30.65 9.94 1.92
CA ILE A 419 31.35 11.12 1.45
C ILE A 419 32.71 11.21 2.14
N THR A 420 33.78 11.38 1.35
CA THR A 420 35.13 11.70 1.82
C THR A 420 35.47 13.12 1.37
N ASN A 421 35.66 14.01 2.34
CA ASN A 421 35.97 15.43 2.16
C ASN A 421 36.84 15.90 3.33
N ALA A 422 37.90 16.64 3.04
CA ALA A 422 38.82 17.22 4.03
C ALA A 422 38.86 18.76 4.03
N LYS A 423 38.18 19.47 3.11
CA LYS A 423 38.25 20.94 2.99
C LYS A 423 36.91 21.67 3.02
N ALA A 424 35.88 21.17 2.32
CA ALA A 424 34.57 21.84 2.28
C ALA A 424 33.90 21.80 3.65
N THR A 425 33.40 22.95 4.12
CA THR A 425 32.81 23.07 5.47
C THR A 425 31.29 23.20 5.46
N THR A 426 30.68 23.40 4.29
CA THR A 426 29.23 23.50 4.09
C THR A 426 28.77 22.51 3.03
N LEU A 427 27.69 21.79 3.32
CA LEU A 427 27.00 20.91 2.36
C LEU A 427 25.53 21.31 2.24
N ASP A 428 25.09 21.61 1.03
CA ASP A 428 23.69 21.70 0.64
C ASP A 428 23.22 20.33 0.16
N LEU A 429 22.33 19.69 0.91
CA LEU A 429 21.80 18.35 0.67
C LEU A 429 20.31 18.41 0.32
N THR A 430 19.96 18.19 -0.93
CA THR A 430 18.55 18.05 -1.34
C THR A 430 18.10 16.59 -1.19
N VAL A 431 16.95 16.35 -0.56
CA VAL A 431 16.41 15.03 -0.26
C VAL A 431 14.99 14.83 -0.80
N ASN A 432 14.77 13.72 -1.51
CA ASN A 432 13.47 13.34 -2.07
C ASN A 432 13.31 11.80 -2.11
N GLY A 433 13.00 11.18 -0.97
CA GLY A 433 13.05 9.72 -0.80
C GLY A 433 11.70 8.98 -0.76
N GLY A 434 10.58 9.70 -0.73
CA GLY A 434 9.25 9.12 -0.57
C GLY A 434 9.09 8.21 0.67
N THR A 435 8.07 7.35 0.64
CA THR A 435 7.69 6.47 1.76
C THR A 435 8.75 5.42 2.15
N LYS A 436 9.81 5.27 1.36
CA LYS A 436 10.85 4.25 1.56
C LYS A 436 12.22 4.82 1.94
N GLY A 437 12.38 6.14 1.88
CA GLY A 437 13.59 6.85 2.29
C GLY A 437 14.79 6.73 1.32
N LEU A 438 15.89 7.39 1.69
CA LEU A 438 17.11 7.56 0.88
C LEU A 438 18.29 6.65 1.26
N GLY A 439 18.10 5.73 2.21
CA GLY A 439 19.19 4.99 2.84
C GLY A 439 20.01 5.88 3.79
N ALA A 440 21.23 5.44 4.13
CA ALA A 440 22.10 6.18 5.04
C ALA A 440 23.05 7.13 4.28
N VAL A 441 23.33 8.30 4.85
CA VAL A 441 24.31 9.27 4.35
C VAL A 441 25.39 9.47 5.40
N THR A 442 26.66 9.27 5.04
CA THR A 442 27.81 9.49 5.93
C THR A 442 28.66 10.63 5.39
N ALA A 443 28.62 11.79 6.05
CA ALA A 443 29.30 13.01 5.62
C ALA A 443 30.63 13.28 6.36
N GLY A 444 31.05 12.39 7.26
CA GLY A 444 32.29 12.54 8.04
C GLY A 444 32.23 13.67 9.08
N SER A 445 33.39 14.24 9.41
CA SER A 445 33.54 15.25 10.47
C SER A 445 33.98 16.64 9.99
N THR A 446 34.12 16.85 8.68
CA THR A 446 34.65 18.10 8.10
C THR A 446 33.58 19.17 7.93
N TYR A 447 32.37 18.77 7.52
CA TYR A 447 31.26 19.71 7.37
C TYR A 447 30.81 20.26 8.73
N THR A 448 30.89 21.58 8.89
CA THR A 448 30.44 22.30 10.08
C THR A 448 29.04 22.88 9.93
N ALA A 449 28.58 23.07 8.69
CA ALA A 449 27.22 23.46 8.34
C ALA A 449 26.61 22.44 7.36
N LEU A 450 25.38 22.01 7.64
CA LEU A 450 24.60 21.13 6.77
C LEU A 450 23.23 21.79 6.53
N ASN A 451 22.93 22.10 5.27
CA ASN A 451 21.64 22.60 4.86
C ASN A 451 20.90 21.47 4.15
N VAL A 452 19.77 21.03 4.69
CA VAL A 452 18.93 19.97 4.10
C VAL A 452 17.69 20.60 3.48
N HIS A 453 17.52 20.38 2.18
CA HIS A 453 16.39 20.87 1.40
C HIS A 453 15.44 19.72 1.12
N THR A 454 14.26 19.73 1.74
CA THR A 454 13.19 18.75 1.45
C THR A 454 12.51 19.12 0.13
N ALA A 455 12.33 18.12 -0.73
CA ALA A 455 11.66 18.31 -2.03
C ALA A 455 10.19 17.87 -1.95
N SER A 456 9.68 17.22 -3.01
CA SER A 456 8.25 16.95 -3.22
C SER A 456 7.65 15.80 -2.41
N THR A 457 8.44 15.10 -1.58
CA THR A 457 7.97 13.95 -0.81
C THR A 457 8.53 13.94 0.60
N ASP A 458 7.71 13.47 1.54
CA ASP A 458 8.18 13.18 2.90
C ASP A 458 9.30 12.13 2.83
N THR A 459 10.38 12.38 3.57
CA THR A 459 11.62 11.62 3.44
C THR A 459 12.13 11.20 4.80
N ALA A 460 12.43 9.91 4.95
CA ALA A 460 13.26 9.42 6.06
C ALA A 460 14.71 9.20 5.58
N VAL A 461 15.68 9.66 6.37
CA VAL A 461 17.11 9.51 6.08
C VAL A 461 17.93 9.43 7.36
N ALA A 462 18.90 8.52 7.38
CA ALA A 462 19.88 8.41 8.46
C ALA A 462 21.15 9.18 8.07
N ILE A 463 21.40 10.33 8.68
CA ILE A 463 22.59 11.15 8.40
C ILE A 463 23.58 11.02 9.55
N THR A 464 24.81 10.61 9.24
CA THR A 464 25.94 10.63 10.17
C THR A 464 26.91 11.73 9.76
N ALA A 465 26.95 12.81 10.53
CA ALA A 465 27.79 13.98 10.24
C ALA A 465 28.36 14.58 11.54
N GLY A 466 29.49 14.03 12.00
CA GLY A 466 30.05 14.30 13.32
C GLY A 466 30.56 15.73 13.56
N GLY A 467 30.89 16.46 12.48
CA GLY A 467 31.42 17.82 12.55
C GLY A 467 30.36 18.92 12.52
N VAL A 468 29.11 18.58 12.21
CA VAL A 468 28.06 19.57 11.97
C VAL A 468 27.75 20.30 13.27
N THR A 469 27.88 21.62 13.24
CA THR A 469 27.53 22.53 14.33
C THR A 469 26.22 23.27 14.08
N ALA A 470 25.87 23.49 12.81
CA ALA A 470 24.62 24.12 12.40
C ALA A 470 23.91 23.25 11.36
N LEU A 471 22.69 22.84 11.69
CA LEU A 471 21.77 22.16 10.78
C LEU A 471 20.67 23.12 10.36
N LYS A 472 20.44 23.26 9.06
CA LYS A 472 19.27 23.97 8.51
C LYS A 472 18.41 22.95 7.77
N VAL A 473 17.10 23.04 7.94
CA VAL A 473 16.11 22.26 7.20
C VAL A 473 15.11 23.22 6.57
N ASP A 474 14.90 23.11 5.27
CA ASP A 474 13.88 23.88 4.57
C ASP A 474 13.18 23.03 3.50
N GLY A 475 12.31 23.67 2.72
CA GLY A 475 11.59 23.03 1.62
C GLY A 475 10.11 22.86 1.91
N THR A 476 9.51 21.81 1.34
CA THR A 476 8.06 21.65 1.27
C THR A 476 7.48 20.44 1.99
N ASN A 477 8.31 19.54 2.52
CA ASN A 477 7.86 18.24 3.01
C ASN A 477 8.50 17.84 4.35
N ALA A 478 7.96 16.79 4.99
CA ALA A 478 8.48 16.31 6.26
C ALA A 478 9.80 15.54 6.10
N LEU A 479 10.71 15.72 7.05
CA LEU A 479 11.99 15.05 7.14
C LEU A 479 12.11 14.29 8.47
N ASP A 480 12.21 12.96 8.40
CA ASP A 480 12.49 12.11 9.57
C ASP A 480 13.99 11.85 9.69
N LEU A 481 14.58 12.44 10.73
CA LEU A 481 15.98 12.34 11.15
C LEU A 481 16.15 11.50 12.44
N SER A 482 15.13 10.74 12.87
CA SER A 482 15.17 9.98 14.13
C SER A 482 16.33 8.97 14.22
N SER A 483 16.89 8.54 13.08
CA SER A 483 18.07 7.66 13.00
C SER A 483 19.38 8.38 12.64
N SER A 484 19.43 9.71 12.74
CA SER A 484 20.62 10.52 12.43
C SER A 484 21.51 10.75 13.66
N SER A 485 22.77 11.10 13.41
CA SER A 485 23.77 11.39 14.45
C SER A 485 24.63 12.59 14.09
N PHE A 486 24.63 13.61 14.97
CA PHE A 486 25.37 14.86 14.81
C PHE A 486 26.21 15.16 16.06
N GLY A 487 27.46 14.70 16.08
CA GLY A 487 28.31 14.72 17.28
C GLY A 487 28.68 16.12 17.82
N ALA A 488 28.63 17.16 16.99
CA ALA A 488 29.03 18.53 17.35
C ALA A 488 27.89 19.57 17.25
N LEU A 489 26.63 19.11 17.10
CA LEU A 489 25.50 19.98 16.78
C LEU A 489 25.25 21.02 17.88
N LYS A 490 25.06 22.27 17.47
CA LYS A 490 24.72 23.39 18.37
C LYS A 490 23.35 23.97 18.04
N THR A 491 23.07 24.19 16.76
CA THR A 491 21.83 24.85 16.33
C THR A 491 21.12 24.06 15.25
N VAL A 492 19.79 24.03 15.34
CA VAL A 492 18.90 23.54 14.28
C VAL A 492 17.98 24.68 13.88
N THR A 493 17.82 24.92 12.59
CA THR A 493 16.85 25.87 12.05
C THR A 493 15.92 25.17 11.08
N VAL A 494 14.61 25.40 11.19
CA VAL A 494 13.60 24.84 10.29
C VAL A 494 12.78 25.98 9.69
N SER A 495 12.53 25.94 8.38
CA SER A 495 11.86 27.02 7.65
C SER A 495 11.00 26.53 6.49
N GLY A 496 10.08 27.36 6.04
CA GLY A 496 9.21 27.05 4.90
C GLY A 496 8.06 26.11 5.29
N ALA A 497 7.70 25.17 4.41
CA ALA A 497 6.71 24.14 4.72
C ALA A 497 7.34 22.82 5.21
N ALA A 498 8.66 22.80 5.36
CA ALA A 498 9.37 21.65 5.90
C ALA A 498 9.03 21.42 7.38
N ALA A 499 8.86 20.16 7.74
CA ALA A 499 8.73 19.69 9.11
C ALA A 499 9.91 18.79 9.45
N VAL A 500 10.41 18.82 10.69
CA VAL A 500 11.47 17.91 11.12
C VAL A 500 11.00 16.99 12.24
N LYS A 501 11.37 15.71 12.16
CA LYS A 501 11.28 14.76 13.27
C LYS A 501 12.68 14.30 13.67
N GLY A 502 13.08 14.50 14.92
CA GLY A 502 14.45 14.14 15.33
C GLY A 502 14.75 14.35 16.82
N ASP A 503 15.86 13.75 17.25
CA ASP A 503 16.41 13.95 18.60
C ASP A 503 17.53 14.99 18.57
N PHE A 504 17.29 16.12 19.25
CA PHE A 504 18.22 17.23 19.40
C PHE A 504 18.55 17.49 20.88
N SER A 505 18.46 16.46 21.73
CA SER A 505 18.81 16.53 23.15
C SER A 505 20.32 16.43 23.45
N GLY A 506 21.16 16.44 22.41
CA GLY A 506 22.63 16.40 22.52
C GLY A 506 23.18 17.51 23.42
N SER A 507 24.21 17.19 24.20
CA SER A 507 24.75 18.08 25.23
C SER A 507 25.33 19.41 24.71
N THR A 508 25.66 19.48 23.42
CA THR A 508 26.18 20.68 22.76
C THR A 508 25.09 21.53 22.11
N VAL A 509 23.86 21.02 22.00
CA VAL A 509 22.75 21.73 21.36
C VAL A 509 22.30 22.86 22.28
N THR A 510 22.24 24.07 21.73
CA THR A 510 21.85 25.30 22.43
C THR A 510 20.53 25.87 21.92
N GLY A 511 20.06 25.48 20.75
CA GLY A 511 18.79 25.98 20.22
C GLY A 511 18.26 25.22 19.00
N VAL A 512 16.95 25.05 18.98
CA VAL A 512 16.17 24.57 17.85
C VAL A 512 15.12 25.64 17.52
N ASP A 513 15.22 26.23 16.33
CA ASP A 513 14.35 27.32 15.89
C ASP A 513 13.58 26.91 14.64
N ALA A 514 12.29 26.61 14.81
CA ALA A 514 11.33 26.31 13.76
C ALA A 514 10.32 27.45 13.56
N SER A 515 10.58 28.66 14.08
CA SER A 515 9.63 29.80 14.05
C SER A 515 9.21 30.23 12.64
N SER A 516 10.01 29.90 11.63
CA SER A 516 9.72 30.17 10.22
C SER A 516 9.16 28.96 9.46
N SER A 517 8.86 27.86 10.16
CA SER A 517 8.23 26.66 9.61
C SER A 517 6.71 26.73 9.75
N THR A 518 6.02 26.21 8.74
CA THR A 518 4.57 25.95 8.74
C THR A 518 4.26 24.45 8.88
N GLY A 519 5.29 23.60 8.90
CA GLY A 519 5.16 22.15 9.05
C GLY A 519 5.09 21.70 10.51
N ASN A 520 4.58 20.50 10.76
CA ASN A 520 4.42 19.92 12.11
C ASN A 520 5.73 19.29 12.60
N ASN A 521 6.52 20.00 13.38
CA ASN A 521 7.80 19.53 13.90
C ASN A 521 7.60 18.57 15.08
N THR A 522 8.40 17.51 15.17
CA THR A 522 8.37 16.54 16.29
C THR A 522 9.77 16.34 16.83
N VAL A 523 10.12 17.02 17.93
CA VAL A 523 11.50 17.08 18.41
C VAL A 523 11.65 16.62 19.84
N ILE A 524 12.83 16.08 20.16
CA ILE A 524 13.29 15.86 21.54
C ILE A 524 14.38 16.90 21.83
N VAL A 525 14.26 17.60 22.96
CA VAL A 525 15.24 18.62 23.37
C VAL A 525 15.63 18.46 24.84
N ASP A 526 16.90 18.77 25.15
CA ASP A 526 17.32 18.95 26.54
C ASP A 526 16.95 20.37 26.97
N SER A 527 15.81 20.50 27.63
CA SER A 527 15.23 21.76 28.10
C SER A 527 16.07 22.51 29.13
N THR A 528 17.16 21.91 29.63
CA THR A 528 18.12 22.57 30.52
C THR A 528 19.26 23.26 29.77
N LYS A 529 19.44 22.92 28.49
CA LYS A 529 20.56 23.39 27.66
C LYS A 529 20.13 24.14 26.42
N ALA A 530 19.08 23.66 25.74
CA ALA A 530 18.63 24.18 24.46
C ALA A 530 17.33 24.97 24.60
N THR A 531 17.21 26.06 23.83
CA THR A 531 15.92 26.70 23.57
C THR A 531 15.16 25.95 22.47
N PHE A 532 13.83 26.02 22.49
CA PHE A 532 12.97 25.62 21.38
C PHE A 532 11.99 26.74 21.05
N THR A 533 11.79 27.02 19.77
CA THR A 533 10.72 27.91 19.28
C THR A 533 10.08 27.25 18.08
N GLY A 534 8.82 26.89 18.19
CA GLY A 534 8.04 26.28 17.12
C GLY A 534 7.44 27.30 16.17
N GLY A 535 6.84 26.78 15.09
CA GLY A 535 6.36 27.51 13.92
C GLY A 535 4.88 27.83 13.99
N SER A 536 4.19 27.77 12.84
CA SER A 536 2.73 27.84 12.76
C SER A 536 2.05 26.47 12.59
N GLY A 537 2.83 25.39 12.56
CA GLY A 537 2.34 24.02 12.49
C GLY A 537 1.94 23.50 13.87
N ASN A 538 1.39 22.29 13.93
CA ASN A 538 1.10 21.65 15.22
C ASN A 538 2.36 20.92 15.68
N ASP A 539 3.19 21.57 16.49
CA ASP A 539 4.49 21.08 16.90
C ASP A 539 4.38 20.14 18.12
N VAL A 540 5.28 19.16 18.21
CA VAL A 540 5.39 18.21 19.33
C VAL A 540 6.80 18.30 19.90
N VAL A 541 6.91 18.69 21.17
CA VAL A 541 8.20 18.86 21.85
C VAL A 541 8.27 17.94 23.05
N THR A 542 9.22 17.01 23.06
CA THR A 542 9.47 16.10 24.19
C THR A 542 10.63 16.60 25.04
N ILE A 543 10.41 16.69 26.35
CA ILE A 543 11.41 17.10 27.33
C ILE A 543 11.51 16.08 28.48
N ALA A 544 12.70 15.95 29.07
CA ALA A 544 12.98 14.96 30.13
C ALA A 544 13.43 15.59 31.46
N ALA A 545 13.38 16.92 31.59
CA ALA A 545 13.81 17.66 32.78
C ALA A 545 13.02 18.97 32.93
N VAL A 546 13.08 19.58 34.12
CA VAL A 546 12.51 20.90 34.39
C VAL A 546 13.19 21.94 33.47
N PRO A 547 12.46 22.64 32.60
CA PRO A 547 13.08 23.62 31.72
C PRO A 547 13.76 24.76 32.47
N THR A 548 14.97 25.10 32.04
CA THR A 548 15.71 26.32 32.44
C THR A 548 16.03 27.22 31.24
N LYS A 549 15.59 26.80 30.05
CA LYS A 549 15.65 27.50 28.77
C LYS A 549 14.26 27.59 28.20
N ALA A 550 14.01 28.63 27.39
CA ALA A 550 12.72 28.87 26.78
C ALA A 550 12.33 27.72 25.83
N ILE A 551 11.13 27.18 26.03
CA ILE A 551 10.47 26.17 25.20
C ILE A 551 9.13 26.77 24.80
N ALA A 552 9.02 27.22 23.56
CA ALA A 552 7.82 27.85 23.01
C ALA A 552 7.26 27.01 21.86
N GLY A 553 6.00 26.57 21.95
CA GLY A 553 5.36 25.79 20.88
C GLY A 553 5.09 26.60 19.62
N GLY A 554 4.88 27.91 19.74
CA GLY A 554 4.67 28.79 18.60
C GLY A 554 3.19 29.13 18.42
N ALA A 555 2.73 29.17 17.17
CA ALA A 555 1.33 29.24 16.82
C ALA A 555 0.87 27.87 16.30
N GLY A 556 -0.39 27.51 16.52
CA GLY A 556 -0.88 26.19 16.16
C GLY A 556 -1.56 25.53 17.35
N THR A 557 -1.73 24.22 17.30
CA THR A 557 -2.09 23.42 18.47
C THR A 557 -0.89 22.58 18.86
N ASP A 558 -0.08 23.11 19.78
CA ASP A 558 1.21 22.54 20.09
C ASP A 558 1.13 21.58 21.28
N THR A 559 1.94 20.53 21.23
CA THR A 559 2.01 19.48 22.25
C THR A 559 3.34 19.51 22.99
N LEU A 560 3.27 19.71 24.30
CA LEU A 560 4.41 19.51 25.21
C LEU A 560 4.34 18.10 25.80
N VAL A 561 5.29 17.24 25.47
CA VAL A 561 5.40 15.89 26.04
C VAL A 561 6.38 15.86 27.20
N LEU A 562 5.89 15.55 28.40
CA LEU A 562 6.72 15.33 29.59
C LEU A 562 7.17 13.87 29.64
N ASN A 563 8.43 13.62 29.30
CA ASN A 563 9.08 12.33 29.46
C ASN A 563 9.91 12.30 30.76
N VAL A 564 9.24 12.56 31.88
CA VAL A 564 9.87 12.70 33.21
C VAL A 564 8.85 12.37 34.29
N ALA A 565 9.29 11.83 35.43
CA ALA A 565 8.43 11.54 36.58
C ALA A 565 7.85 12.81 37.22
N ALA A 566 6.62 12.73 37.73
CA ALA A 566 5.93 13.86 38.38
C ALA A 566 6.66 14.39 39.62
N SER A 567 7.42 13.54 40.32
CA SER A 567 8.26 13.94 41.47
C SER A 567 9.37 14.92 41.09
N THR A 568 9.74 14.99 39.82
CA THR A 568 10.74 15.92 39.29
C THR A 568 10.08 17.11 38.62
N PHE A 569 9.05 16.88 37.80
CA PHE A 569 8.33 17.94 37.10
C PHE A 569 6.88 17.53 36.80
N SER A 570 5.93 18.24 37.42
CA SER A 570 4.50 17.92 37.33
C SER A 570 3.61 19.08 36.89
N ASN A 571 4.05 20.34 37.05
CA ASN A 571 3.26 21.53 36.71
C ASN A 571 3.99 22.40 35.67
N PRO A 572 3.84 22.08 34.38
CA PRO A 572 4.48 22.85 33.31
C PRO A 572 3.95 24.30 33.21
N SER A 573 2.69 24.55 33.51
CA SER A 573 2.08 25.89 33.39
C SER A 573 2.57 26.88 34.45
N ALA A 574 3.13 26.39 35.55
CA ALA A 574 3.81 27.23 36.54
C ALA A 574 5.25 27.60 36.14
N ASN A 575 5.82 26.99 35.09
CA ASN A 575 7.18 27.26 34.64
C ASN A 575 7.19 28.39 33.60
N THR A 576 7.84 29.51 33.91
CA THR A 576 7.90 30.70 33.04
C THR A 576 8.69 30.50 31.75
N PHE A 577 9.43 29.40 31.61
CA PHE A 577 10.15 29.06 30.39
C PHE A 577 9.29 28.30 29.38
N ILE A 578 8.06 27.90 29.73
CA ILE A 578 7.15 27.18 28.84
C ILE A 578 6.05 28.15 28.38
N THR A 579 5.83 28.24 27.07
CA THR A 579 4.78 29.09 26.47
C THR A 579 4.22 28.48 25.19
N GLY A 580 2.99 28.85 24.80
CA GLY A 580 2.39 28.46 23.53
C GLY A 580 2.22 26.96 23.34
N PHE A 581 1.67 26.26 24.35
CA PHE A 581 1.30 24.85 24.23
C PHE A 581 -0.14 24.66 24.67
N GLU A 582 -0.93 23.99 23.85
CA GLU A 582 -2.35 23.72 24.08
C GLU A 582 -2.59 22.28 24.55
N THR A 583 -1.67 21.36 24.24
CA THR A 583 -1.78 19.94 24.59
C THR A 583 -0.68 19.50 25.55
N LEU A 584 -1.06 18.85 26.67
CA LEU A 584 -0.12 18.20 27.58
C LEU A 584 0.00 16.72 27.26
N GLY A 585 1.19 16.29 26.88
CA GLY A 585 1.57 14.91 26.61
C GLY A 585 2.34 14.25 27.75
N LEU A 586 2.15 12.95 27.96
CA LEU A 586 2.99 12.14 28.85
C LEU A 586 3.77 11.07 28.06
N GLY A 587 5.09 11.05 28.26
CA GLY A 587 6.03 10.12 27.63
C GLY A 587 6.35 8.89 28.49
N ALA A 588 7.21 8.00 27.95
CA ALA A 588 7.58 6.71 28.54
C ALA A 588 8.01 6.76 30.01
N SER A 589 8.73 7.79 30.45
CA SER A 589 9.21 7.94 31.82
C SER A 589 8.19 8.53 32.80
N ALA A 590 6.96 8.81 32.35
CA ALA A 590 5.94 9.40 33.21
C ALA A 590 5.43 8.44 34.30
N THR A 591 5.17 9.00 35.48
CA THR A 591 4.59 8.32 36.65
C THR A 591 4.18 9.37 37.69
N GLY A 592 3.03 9.18 38.35
CA GLY A 592 2.48 10.10 39.35
C GLY A 592 1.49 11.13 38.79
N SER A 593 1.29 12.24 39.52
CA SER A 593 0.26 13.24 39.20
C SER A 593 0.82 14.46 38.48
N TYR A 594 0.19 14.84 37.37
CA TYR A 594 0.54 15.98 36.52
C TYR A 594 -0.60 17.00 36.49
N ASP A 595 -0.25 18.27 36.66
CA ASP A 595 -1.18 19.39 36.62
C ASP A 595 -1.44 19.83 35.18
N ALA A 596 -2.68 19.67 34.72
CA ALA A 596 -3.14 20.02 33.38
C ALA A 596 -3.68 21.45 33.26
N THR A 597 -3.52 22.29 34.30
CA THR A 597 -3.96 23.70 34.26
C THR A 597 -3.40 24.40 33.01
N GLY A 598 -4.25 25.08 32.25
CA GLY A 598 -3.83 25.85 31.07
C GLY A 598 -3.78 25.06 29.76
N PHE A 599 -3.93 23.73 29.78
CA PHE A 599 -4.04 22.91 28.57
C PHE A 599 -5.50 22.65 28.20
N THR A 600 -5.76 22.54 26.90
CA THR A 600 -7.08 22.28 26.31
C THR A 600 -7.21 20.85 25.77
N ALA A 601 -6.12 20.09 25.71
CA ALA A 601 -6.13 18.68 25.35
C ALA A 601 -5.01 17.92 26.08
N LEU A 602 -5.17 16.60 26.17
CA LEU A 602 -4.21 15.69 26.78
C LEU A 602 -3.86 14.56 25.81
N THR A 603 -2.60 14.11 25.84
CA THR A 603 -2.16 12.94 25.10
C THR A 603 -1.25 12.04 25.93
N GLN A 604 -1.29 10.74 25.69
CA GLN A 604 -0.51 9.77 26.44
C GLN A 604 -0.06 8.61 25.55
N GLY A 605 1.21 8.23 25.65
CA GLY A 605 1.75 6.99 25.08
C GLY A 605 1.89 5.88 26.12
N SER A 606 2.90 5.04 25.97
CA SER A 606 3.37 4.15 27.04
C SER A 606 3.88 4.98 28.23
N VAL A 607 3.68 4.51 29.46
CA VAL A 607 4.19 5.16 30.68
C VAL A 607 4.81 4.12 31.63
N THR A 608 5.70 4.56 32.52
CA THR A 608 6.43 3.66 33.45
C THR A 608 5.60 3.33 34.68
N GLY A 609 4.70 4.22 35.12
CA GLY A 609 3.85 4.04 36.28
C GLY A 609 2.44 4.56 36.06
N ALA A 610 1.56 4.36 37.06
CA ALA A 610 0.22 4.93 37.00
C ALA A 610 0.31 6.45 36.98
N VAL A 611 -0.57 7.08 36.19
CA VAL A 611 -0.58 8.53 36.00
C VAL A 611 -1.93 9.14 36.34
N THR A 612 -1.91 10.37 36.85
CA THR A 612 -3.11 11.16 37.12
C THR A 612 -2.97 12.53 36.49
N TYR A 613 -3.93 12.93 35.65
CA TYR A 613 -4.10 14.31 35.24
C TYR A 613 -5.02 15.01 36.24
N THR A 614 -4.52 16.05 36.90
CA THR A 614 -5.28 16.90 37.83
C THR A 614 -5.57 18.26 37.22
N ASN A 615 -6.59 18.95 37.73
CA ASN A 615 -6.99 20.29 37.28
C ASN A 615 -7.30 20.37 35.77
N VAL A 616 -7.81 19.28 35.20
CA VAL A 616 -8.15 19.26 33.77
C VAL A 616 -9.29 20.24 33.49
N ALA A 617 -9.14 21.08 32.48
CA ALA A 617 -10.17 22.03 32.08
C ALA A 617 -11.41 21.31 31.53
N ALA A 618 -12.60 21.89 31.75
CA ALA A 618 -13.83 21.39 31.14
C ALA A 618 -13.70 21.38 29.61
N GLY A 619 -14.11 20.27 28.98
CA GLY A 619 -14.03 20.08 27.53
C GLY A 619 -12.68 19.59 27.00
N ALA A 620 -11.65 19.44 27.83
CA ALA A 620 -10.37 18.89 27.38
C ALA A 620 -10.48 17.39 27.08
N GLY A 621 -10.05 16.97 25.88
CA GLY A 621 -10.04 15.56 25.49
C GLY A 621 -8.78 14.83 25.96
N LEU A 622 -8.85 13.50 26.09
CA LEU A 622 -7.70 12.62 26.31
C LEU A 622 -7.49 11.71 25.11
N THR A 623 -6.30 11.73 24.52
CA THR A 623 -5.91 10.81 23.44
C THR A 623 -4.86 9.81 23.91
N ILE A 624 -5.15 8.52 23.81
CA ILE A 624 -4.21 7.43 24.06
C ILE A 624 -3.63 6.97 22.72
N THR A 625 -2.32 7.15 22.55
CA THR A 625 -1.60 6.91 21.27
C THR A 625 -0.84 5.59 21.22
N ALA A 626 -0.64 4.96 22.39
CA ALA A 626 -0.06 3.64 22.57
C ALA A 626 -0.57 3.04 23.88
N SER A 627 -0.53 1.71 24.02
CA SER A 627 -0.93 1.03 25.26
C SER A 627 -0.15 1.56 26.47
N PRO A 628 -0.80 2.22 27.45
CA PRO A 628 -0.11 2.79 28.61
C PRO A 628 0.59 1.73 29.48
N GLY A 629 0.01 0.52 29.54
CA GLY A 629 0.43 -0.56 30.44
C GLY A 629 -0.01 -0.36 31.91
N GLN A 630 -0.39 0.87 32.27
CA GLN A 630 -0.69 1.30 33.62
C GLN A 630 -2.05 2.01 33.69
N ALA A 631 -2.57 2.21 34.92
CA ALA A 631 -3.81 2.95 35.13
C ALA A 631 -3.65 4.46 34.86
N THR A 632 -4.68 5.07 34.28
CA THR A 632 -4.75 6.50 33.99
C THR A 632 -5.95 7.11 34.74
N THR A 633 -5.72 8.17 35.49
CA THR A 633 -6.80 8.92 36.17
C THR A 633 -6.96 10.28 35.55
N TYR A 634 -8.20 10.64 35.20
CA TYR A 634 -8.59 11.92 34.62
C TYR A 634 -9.48 12.66 35.62
N THR A 635 -8.99 13.79 36.13
CA THR A 635 -9.68 14.57 37.16
C THR A 635 -9.89 16.01 36.69
N LEU A 636 -11.15 16.39 36.44
CA LEU A 636 -11.49 17.78 36.14
C LEU A 636 -11.12 18.70 37.30
N LYS A 637 -10.81 19.95 36.98
CA LYS A 637 -10.64 21.02 37.96
C LYS A 637 -11.89 21.22 38.81
N ASP A 638 -13.05 21.11 38.18
CA ASP A 638 -14.37 21.17 38.81
C ASP A 638 -15.25 20.12 38.13
N ALA A 639 -15.71 19.14 38.92
CA ALA A 639 -16.62 18.08 38.51
C ALA A 639 -17.92 18.13 39.33
N SER A 640 -18.27 19.32 39.83
CA SER A 640 -19.51 19.54 40.60
C SER A 640 -20.71 19.82 39.71
N GLY A 641 -20.51 19.92 38.39
CA GLY A 641 -21.55 20.05 37.40
C GLY A 641 -22.41 18.80 37.30
N THR A 642 -23.46 18.88 36.49
CA THR A 642 -24.36 17.75 36.18
C THR A 642 -24.35 17.41 34.70
N SER A 643 -23.35 17.91 33.98
CA SER A 643 -23.19 17.77 32.52
C SER A 643 -21.71 17.76 32.16
N ASP A 644 -20.88 17.26 33.07
CA ASP A 644 -19.45 17.16 32.86
C ASP A 644 -19.17 16.07 31.82
N SER A 645 -18.23 16.36 30.91
CA SER A 645 -17.97 15.51 29.75
C SER A 645 -16.49 15.19 29.56
N LEU A 646 -16.20 13.97 29.11
CA LEU A 646 -14.88 13.54 28.64
C LEU A 646 -14.97 13.04 27.20
N ALA A 647 -14.09 13.58 26.33
CA ALA A 647 -13.82 13.02 25.03
C ALA A 647 -12.53 12.18 25.07
N LEU A 648 -12.67 10.86 24.98
CA LEU A 648 -11.57 9.90 24.97
C LEU A 648 -11.34 9.38 23.55
N THR A 649 -10.10 9.42 23.07
CA THR A 649 -9.72 8.83 21.79
C THR A 649 -8.67 7.75 22.01
N LEU A 650 -8.89 6.55 21.47
CA LEU A 650 -7.89 5.49 21.35
C LEU A 650 -7.38 5.52 19.91
N LYS A 651 -6.12 5.92 19.71
CA LYS A 651 -5.53 6.14 18.39
C LYS A 651 -4.48 5.09 18.10
N ALA A 652 -4.90 4.01 17.44
CA ALA A 652 -4.01 2.99 16.90
C ALA A 652 -3.34 3.47 15.59
N SER A 653 -2.09 3.08 15.38
CA SER A 653 -1.34 3.35 14.13
C SER A 653 -0.72 2.10 13.50
N ALA A 654 -0.52 1.02 14.27
CA ALA A 654 0.05 -0.25 13.78
C ALA A 654 -0.48 -1.48 14.54
N ALA A 655 -0.64 -1.38 15.87
CA ALA A 655 -1.22 -2.41 16.74
C ALA A 655 -2.44 -1.84 17.50
N GLY A 656 -3.31 -2.72 17.99
CA GLY A 656 -4.43 -2.31 18.84
C GLY A 656 -3.94 -1.68 20.14
N VAL A 657 -4.69 -0.71 20.66
CA VAL A 657 -4.39 0.02 21.89
C VAL A 657 -5.09 -0.65 23.07
N ALA A 658 -4.31 -1.18 24.00
CA ALA A 658 -4.81 -1.59 25.31
C ALA A 658 -4.66 -0.41 26.27
N ALA A 659 -5.72 0.40 26.40
CA ALA A 659 -5.75 1.61 27.21
C ALA A 659 -5.62 1.33 28.73
N GLY A 660 -5.86 0.08 29.14
CA GLY A 660 -5.88 -0.31 30.55
C GLY A 660 -7.09 0.29 31.27
N SER A 661 -6.93 0.59 32.56
CA SER A 661 -7.96 1.24 33.37
C SER A 661 -7.89 2.75 33.22
N ILE A 662 -9.01 3.38 32.84
CA ILE A 662 -9.19 4.83 32.86
C ILE A 662 -10.25 5.19 33.90
N THR A 663 -9.85 5.99 34.90
CA THR A 663 -10.73 6.50 35.94
C THR A 663 -11.13 7.93 35.65
N ALA A 664 -12.44 8.20 35.53
CA ALA A 664 -13.02 9.51 35.24
C ALA A 664 -14.20 9.78 36.21
N ALA A 665 -13.88 10.04 37.48
CA ALA A 665 -14.87 10.31 38.50
C ALA A 665 -15.54 11.68 38.29
N GLY A 666 -16.84 11.79 38.61
CA GLY A 666 -17.58 13.05 38.48
C GLY A 666 -17.94 13.46 37.05
N ILE A 667 -17.81 12.57 36.06
CA ILE A 667 -18.18 12.83 34.66
C ILE A 667 -19.51 12.15 34.34
N GLU A 668 -20.50 12.88 33.81
CA GLU A 668 -21.83 12.33 33.45
C GLU A 668 -21.88 11.74 32.04
N SER A 669 -21.10 12.29 31.10
CA SER A 669 -21.11 11.88 29.68
C SER A 669 -19.71 11.60 29.17
N ILE A 670 -19.48 10.39 28.66
CA ILE A 670 -18.19 9.99 28.09
C ILE A 670 -18.39 9.66 26.61
N SER A 671 -17.57 10.24 25.75
CA SER A 671 -17.46 9.84 24.34
C SER A 671 -16.14 9.13 24.11
N ILE A 672 -16.18 8.02 23.40
CA ILE A 672 -15.03 7.17 23.08
C ILE A 672 -14.93 7.08 21.56
N ASN A 673 -13.78 7.44 21.00
CA ASN A 673 -13.47 7.24 19.59
C ASN A 673 -12.33 6.23 19.45
N ALA A 674 -12.63 5.01 19.02
CA ALA A 674 -11.64 3.98 18.75
C ALA A 674 -11.23 4.02 17.28
N THR A 675 -10.05 4.59 16.98
CA THR A 675 -9.63 4.89 15.62
C THR A 675 -8.31 4.24 15.24
N ASP A 676 -8.31 3.57 14.09
CA ASP A 676 -7.13 3.20 13.33
C ASP A 676 -6.81 4.32 12.34
N SER A 677 -5.61 4.88 12.48
CA SER A 677 -5.07 5.95 11.62
C SER A 677 -4.21 5.43 10.46
N SER A 678 -4.06 4.11 10.32
CA SER A 678 -3.36 3.47 9.20
C SER A 678 -4.15 3.59 7.89
N ALA A 679 -3.43 3.79 6.78
CA ALA A 679 -4.01 3.79 5.43
C ALA A 679 -4.43 2.38 4.94
N THR A 680 -3.93 1.32 5.57
CA THR A 680 -4.31 -0.06 5.26
C THR A 680 -5.06 -0.67 6.43
N ALA A 681 -6.24 -1.22 6.14
CA ALA A 681 -7.06 -1.93 7.11
C ALA A 681 -6.25 -3.06 7.78
N LYS A 682 -6.37 -3.12 9.09
CA LYS A 682 -5.65 -3.99 10.01
C LYS A 682 -6.04 -5.46 9.86
N ALA A 683 -5.33 -6.22 9.04
CA ALA A 683 -5.49 -7.68 8.99
C ALA A 683 -4.82 -8.33 10.22
N GLY A 684 -5.63 -8.93 11.12
CA GLY A 684 -5.15 -9.88 12.14
C GLY A 684 -4.57 -9.30 13.44
N ALA A 685 -4.61 -7.99 13.69
CA ALA A 685 -4.14 -7.45 14.98
C ALA A 685 -5.25 -7.36 16.04
N THR A 686 -4.87 -7.41 17.32
CA THR A 686 -5.74 -7.39 18.50
C THR A 686 -6.65 -6.16 18.55
N ALA A 687 -7.91 -6.31 18.99
CA ALA A 687 -8.82 -5.19 19.17
C ALA A 687 -8.27 -4.12 20.14
N ASP A 688 -8.79 -2.89 20.04
CA ASP A 688 -8.58 -1.90 21.09
C ASP A 688 -9.33 -2.37 22.36
N SER A 689 -8.82 -2.01 23.53
CA SER A 689 -9.46 -2.38 24.79
C SER A 689 -9.33 -1.31 25.86
N LEU A 690 -10.36 -1.20 26.69
CA LEU A 690 -10.47 -0.21 27.76
C LEU A 690 -11.26 -0.79 28.94
N THR A 691 -10.76 -0.58 30.16
CA THR A 691 -11.56 -0.68 31.39
C THR A 691 -11.92 0.73 31.86
N LEU A 692 -13.21 1.04 31.93
CA LEU A 692 -13.71 2.36 32.28
C LEU A 692 -14.26 2.37 33.72
N VAL A 693 -13.69 3.23 34.56
CA VAL A 693 -14.15 3.50 35.94
C VAL A 693 -14.72 4.92 35.99
N ALA A 694 -16.04 5.08 35.86
CA ALA A 694 -16.73 6.35 35.77
C ALA A 694 -18.05 6.31 36.56
N THR A 695 -17.96 6.41 37.88
CA THR A 695 -19.08 6.21 38.82
C THR A 695 -20.24 7.19 38.65
N SER A 696 -20.01 8.34 38.02
CA SER A 696 -21.05 9.34 37.72
C SER A 696 -21.65 9.21 36.31
N ALA A 697 -21.03 8.44 35.41
CA ALA A 697 -21.44 8.43 34.01
C ALA A 697 -22.84 7.85 33.87
N ALA A 698 -23.73 8.60 33.23
CA ALA A 698 -25.06 8.14 32.83
C ALA A 698 -25.04 7.59 31.41
N THR A 699 -24.16 8.15 30.56
CA THR A 699 -24.06 7.82 29.14
C THR A 699 -22.61 7.63 28.70
N VAL A 700 -22.39 6.59 27.89
CA VAL A 700 -21.17 6.38 27.12
C VAL A 700 -21.55 6.30 25.65
N THR A 701 -20.97 7.16 24.82
CA THR A 701 -21.11 7.09 23.36
C THR A 701 -19.82 6.55 22.76
N VAL A 702 -19.90 5.68 21.77
CA VAL A 702 -18.75 5.04 21.14
C VAL A 702 -18.82 5.21 19.63
N THR A 703 -17.69 5.58 19.04
CA THR A 703 -17.51 5.80 17.59
C THR A 703 -16.18 5.23 17.13
N GLY A 704 -15.97 5.22 15.82
CA GLY A 704 -14.67 4.90 15.23
C GLY A 704 -14.70 3.68 14.30
N ASN A 705 -13.52 3.29 13.82
CA ASN A 705 -13.34 2.35 12.70
C ASN A 705 -12.56 1.08 13.05
N THR A 706 -12.26 0.87 14.33
CA THR A 706 -11.62 -0.36 14.83
C THR A 706 -12.51 -1.05 15.86
N THR A 707 -12.32 -2.36 16.03
CA THR A 707 -13.01 -3.14 17.05
C THR A 707 -12.58 -2.69 18.44
N LEU A 708 -13.54 -2.51 19.36
CA LEU A 708 -13.31 -2.13 20.75
C LEU A 708 -13.89 -3.17 21.71
N THR A 709 -13.07 -3.68 22.63
CA THR A 709 -13.53 -4.35 23.86
C THR A 709 -13.64 -3.32 24.98
N LEU A 710 -14.88 -2.93 25.32
CA LEU A 710 -15.16 -2.01 26.41
C LEU A 710 -15.58 -2.80 27.65
N THR A 711 -14.75 -2.74 28.69
CA THR A 711 -15.10 -3.22 30.04
C THR A 711 -15.53 -2.03 30.87
N SER A 712 -16.72 -2.08 31.47
CA SER A 712 -17.14 -1.10 32.48
C SER A 712 -16.95 -1.69 33.86
N ASP A 713 -16.35 -0.93 34.77
CA ASP A 713 -16.20 -1.35 36.15
C ASP A 713 -17.56 -1.49 36.84
N SER A 714 -17.67 -2.46 37.75
CA SER A 714 -18.89 -2.74 38.52
C SER A 714 -19.39 -1.53 39.35
N THR A 715 -18.52 -0.56 39.63
CA THR A 715 -18.85 0.67 40.35
C THR A 715 -19.52 1.76 39.49
N ASN A 716 -19.67 1.55 38.18
CA ASN A 716 -20.37 2.47 37.26
C ASN A 716 -21.90 2.40 37.46
N ALA A 717 -22.36 2.65 38.69
CA ALA A 717 -23.71 2.37 39.14
C ALA A 717 -24.80 3.24 38.49
N LYS A 718 -24.43 4.32 37.79
CA LYS A 718 -25.35 5.23 37.11
C LYS A 718 -25.42 5.02 35.59
N LEU A 719 -24.58 4.17 35.02
CA LEU A 719 -24.49 4.01 33.58
C LEU A 719 -25.77 3.35 33.06
N ALA A 720 -26.55 4.09 32.28
CA ALA A 720 -27.84 3.66 31.74
C ALA A 720 -27.80 3.47 30.22
N THR A 721 -26.86 4.09 29.53
CA THR A 721 -26.77 4.00 28.07
C THR A 721 -25.32 3.83 27.62
N VAL A 722 -25.09 2.81 26.79
CA VAL A 722 -23.89 2.65 25.97
C VAL A 722 -24.32 2.64 24.51
N ASP A 723 -24.03 3.71 23.79
CA ASP A 723 -24.47 3.88 22.40
C ASP A 723 -23.28 3.86 21.45
N ALA A 724 -23.07 2.74 20.76
CA ALA A 724 -22.04 2.56 19.75
C ALA A 724 -22.59 2.57 18.32
N SER A 725 -23.79 3.14 18.10
CA SER A 725 -24.41 3.21 16.77
C SER A 725 -23.57 3.96 15.73
N GLY A 726 -22.63 4.82 16.17
CA GLY A 726 -21.66 5.50 15.31
C GLY A 726 -20.38 4.71 15.00
N MET A 727 -20.24 3.47 15.48
CA MET A 727 -19.09 2.63 15.17
C MET A 727 -19.22 1.95 13.81
N THR A 728 -18.11 1.93 13.07
CA THR A 728 -17.91 1.09 11.89
C THR A 728 -17.05 -0.13 12.20
N GLY A 729 -16.28 -0.12 13.29
CA GLY A 729 -15.72 -1.33 13.92
C GLY A 729 -16.73 -2.04 14.83
N GLY A 730 -16.44 -3.27 15.25
CA GLY A 730 -17.32 -4.04 16.15
C GLY A 730 -17.15 -3.65 17.63
N LEU A 731 -18.24 -3.69 18.40
CA LEU A 731 -18.20 -3.51 19.86
C LEU A 731 -18.30 -4.86 20.57
N SER A 732 -17.43 -5.09 21.56
CA SER A 732 -17.62 -6.12 22.59
C SER A 732 -17.91 -5.46 23.93
N TYR A 733 -19.09 -5.69 24.49
CA TYR A 733 -19.53 -5.06 25.74
C TYR A 733 -20.48 -5.93 26.55
N THR A 734 -20.27 -5.97 27.87
CA THR A 734 -21.20 -6.57 28.84
C THR A 734 -21.73 -5.48 29.77
N ALA A 735 -23.05 -5.47 29.96
CA ALA A 735 -23.72 -4.56 30.87
C ALA A 735 -23.20 -4.70 32.32
N VAL A 736 -23.18 -3.59 33.06
CA VAL A 736 -22.64 -3.50 34.43
C VAL A 736 -23.52 -4.23 35.46
N GLY A 737 -24.84 -4.27 35.23
CA GLY A 737 -25.79 -4.96 36.12
C GLY A 737 -26.20 -4.17 37.37
N ALA A 738 -25.87 -2.88 37.46
CA ALA A 738 -26.29 -2.00 38.57
C ALA A 738 -27.69 -1.38 38.36
N LEU A 739 -28.07 -1.13 37.11
CA LEU A 739 -29.41 -0.71 36.67
C LEU A 739 -29.65 -1.21 35.24
N ALA A 740 -30.89 -1.16 34.77
CA ALA A 740 -31.24 -1.59 33.41
C ALA A 740 -30.59 -0.68 32.37
N GLN A 741 -29.81 -1.25 31.45
CA GLN A 741 -29.05 -0.51 30.45
C GLN A 741 -29.66 -0.63 29.06
N THR A 742 -29.55 0.44 28.28
CA THR A 742 -29.69 0.41 26.82
C THR A 742 -28.30 0.35 26.18
N VAL A 743 -28.01 -0.73 25.46
CA VAL A 743 -26.75 -0.95 24.75
C VAL A 743 -27.06 -1.02 23.26
N LYS A 744 -26.35 -0.23 22.45
CA LYS A 744 -26.45 -0.27 20.98
C LYS A 744 -25.09 -0.55 20.37
N GLY A 745 -25.00 -1.52 19.47
CA GLY A 745 -23.81 -1.79 18.65
C GLY A 745 -23.78 -0.96 17.37
N GLY A 746 -22.76 -1.20 16.56
CA GLY A 746 -22.45 -0.45 15.33
C GLY A 746 -22.77 -1.21 14.04
N ALA A 747 -22.19 -0.76 12.92
CA ALA A 747 -22.45 -1.34 11.60
C ALA A 747 -21.78 -2.71 11.34
N SER A 748 -20.70 -3.02 12.07
CA SER A 748 -20.00 -4.32 12.00
C SER A 748 -20.53 -5.29 13.05
N ALA A 749 -20.16 -6.56 12.99
CA ALA A 749 -20.52 -7.56 13.99
C ALA A 749 -20.13 -7.16 15.42
N ASN A 750 -21.08 -7.27 16.35
CA ASN A 750 -20.95 -6.90 17.76
C ASN A 750 -21.15 -8.12 18.68
N THR A 751 -20.57 -8.07 19.87
CA THR A 751 -20.83 -8.99 20.98
C THR A 751 -21.37 -8.20 22.16
N LEU A 752 -22.68 -8.24 22.35
CA LEU A 752 -23.39 -7.49 23.39
C LEU A 752 -23.97 -8.48 24.41
N ALA A 753 -23.79 -8.20 25.70
CA ALA A 753 -24.34 -9.05 26.75
C ALA A 753 -24.98 -8.22 27.86
N ALA A 754 -26.13 -8.68 28.36
CA ALA A 754 -26.65 -8.29 29.64
C ALA A 754 -25.77 -8.89 30.77
N HIS A 755 -25.84 -8.31 31.97
CA HIS A 755 -25.04 -8.83 33.09
C HIS A 755 -25.59 -10.20 33.54
N SER A 756 -24.78 -11.25 33.49
CA SER A 756 -25.23 -12.64 33.66
C SER A 756 -25.84 -12.96 35.03
N SER A 757 -25.41 -12.26 36.09
CA SER A 757 -25.99 -12.41 37.44
C SER A 757 -27.11 -11.41 37.76
N SER A 758 -27.51 -10.58 36.81
CA SER A 758 -28.59 -9.59 36.98
C SER A 758 -29.93 -10.14 36.48
N THR A 759 -31.01 -9.53 36.96
CA THR A 759 -32.40 -9.74 36.47
C THR A 759 -33.03 -8.45 35.96
N LEU A 760 -32.22 -7.41 35.76
CA LEU A 760 -32.64 -6.13 35.23
C LEU A 760 -33.06 -6.26 33.75
N ALA A 761 -34.00 -5.41 33.34
CA ALA A 761 -34.58 -5.41 32.00
C ALA A 761 -33.69 -4.63 31.00
N ASP A 762 -32.59 -5.24 30.56
CA ASP A 762 -31.67 -4.58 29.62
C ASP A 762 -32.27 -4.51 28.20
N THR A 763 -31.98 -3.44 27.46
CA THR A 763 -32.29 -3.29 26.04
C THR A 763 -30.99 -3.41 25.25
N LEU A 764 -30.84 -4.43 24.42
CA LEU A 764 -29.63 -4.70 23.64
C LEU A 764 -29.97 -4.65 22.15
N ILE A 765 -29.30 -3.78 21.40
CA ILE A 765 -29.54 -3.54 19.98
C ILE A 765 -28.25 -3.81 19.23
N GLY A 766 -28.23 -4.82 18.36
CA GLY A 766 -27.06 -5.28 17.60
C GLY A 766 -26.53 -4.22 16.65
N GLY A 767 -27.26 -3.94 15.57
CA GLY A 767 -26.79 -3.05 14.51
C GLY A 767 -27.00 -3.67 13.13
N ALA A 768 -26.10 -3.41 12.18
CA ALA A 768 -26.27 -3.92 10.81
C ALA A 768 -25.51 -5.22 10.52
N GLY A 769 -24.59 -5.61 11.41
CA GLY A 769 -23.70 -6.76 11.22
C GLY A 769 -24.28 -8.02 11.85
N ASN A 770 -23.59 -9.16 11.70
CA ASN A 770 -24.01 -10.40 12.35
C ASN A 770 -23.68 -10.33 13.84
N ASP A 771 -24.67 -10.00 14.66
CA ASP A 771 -24.47 -9.67 16.06
C ASP A 771 -24.71 -10.87 16.98
N GLN A 772 -23.97 -10.93 18.09
CA GLN A 772 -24.24 -11.85 19.19
C GLN A 772 -24.80 -11.07 20.36
N ILE A 773 -26.04 -11.37 20.76
CA ILE A 773 -26.77 -10.64 21.78
C ILE A 773 -27.18 -11.60 22.90
N THR A 774 -26.56 -11.46 24.08
CA THR A 774 -26.76 -12.36 25.22
C THR A 774 -27.65 -11.74 26.29
N ALA A 775 -28.73 -12.42 26.65
CA ALA A 775 -29.68 -11.99 27.67
C ALA A 775 -29.34 -12.48 29.08
N ASN A 776 -29.85 -11.76 30.09
CA ASN A 776 -29.86 -12.20 31.48
C ASN A 776 -31.22 -12.87 31.83
N ALA A 777 -31.49 -13.18 33.10
CA ALA A 777 -32.75 -13.83 33.54
C ALA A 777 -33.97 -12.89 33.68
N GLY A 778 -33.82 -11.61 33.32
CA GLY A 778 -34.82 -10.55 33.39
C GLY A 778 -35.66 -10.36 32.13
N LEU A 779 -36.44 -9.27 32.11
CA LEU A 779 -37.30 -8.85 30.99
C LEU A 779 -36.50 -8.09 29.92
N ASN A 780 -35.52 -8.75 29.31
CA ASN A 780 -34.66 -8.08 28.31
C ASN A 780 -35.42 -7.82 27.01
N THR A 781 -35.06 -6.73 26.33
CA THR A 781 -35.48 -6.43 24.95
C THR A 781 -34.26 -6.55 24.05
N LEU A 782 -34.33 -7.44 23.07
CA LEU A 782 -33.23 -7.76 22.15
C LEU A 782 -33.66 -7.41 20.74
N THR A 783 -32.80 -6.69 20.01
CA THR A 783 -33.03 -6.28 18.62
C THR A 783 -31.77 -6.56 17.84
N GLY A 784 -31.84 -7.34 16.77
CA GLY A 784 -30.70 -7.58 15.89
C GLY A 784 -30.46 -6.42 14.92
N ASN A 785 -31.55 -6.00 14.28
CA ASN A 785 -31.72 -5.21 13.08
C ASN A 785 -31.29 -5.94 11.80
N GLY A 786 -30.12 -5.63 11.25
CA GLY A 786 -29.64 -6.21 9.99
C GLY A 786 -28.56 -7.24 10.25
N GLY A 787 -28.34 -8.15 9.30
CA GLY A 787 -27.40 -9.27 9.49
C GLY A 787 -28.12 -10.55 9.89
N ASN A 788 -27.34 -11.61 10.09
CA ASN A 788 -27.83 -12.87 10.65
C ASN A 788 -27.39 -12.94 12.10
N ASP A 789 -28.31 -12.69 13.01
CA ASP A 789 -28.00 -12.46 14.42
C ASP A 789 -28.06 -13.75 15.24
N THR A 790 -27.33 -13.76 16.35
CA THR A 790 -27.35 -14.82 17.36
C THR A 790 -27.88 -14.28 18.67
N PHE A 791 -29.13 -14.59 18.98
CA PHE A 791 -29.75 -14.28 20.25
C PHE A 791 -29.48 -15.40 21.25
N VAL A 792 -28.70 -15.12 22.30
CA VAL A 792 -28.30 -16.08 23.31
C VAL A 792 -29.18 -15.91 24.56
N VAL A 793 -30.12 -16.84 24.77
CA VAL A 793 -31.07 -16.82 25.89
C VAL A 793 -31.01 -18.15 26.63
N GLN A 794 -30.11 -18.24 27.62
CA GLN A 794 -29.81 -19.51 28.32
C GLN A 794 -30.23 -19.52 29.80
N LEU A 795 -30.72 -18.41 30.33
CA LEU A 795 -31.09 -18.28 31.74
C LEU A 795 -32.63 -18.25 31.87
N PRO A 796 -33.23 -19.18 32.65
CA PRO A 796 -34.67 -19.17 32.87
C PRO A 796 -35.08 -17.97 33.74
N GLY A 797 -36.21 -17.36 33.40
CA GLY A 797 -36.78 -16.27 34.18
C GLY A 797 -37.40 -16.74 35.49
N ALA A 798 -37.60 -15.81 36.42
CA ALA A 798 -38.16 -16.10 37.75
C ALA A 798 -39.60 -16.64 37.70
N SER A 799 -40.33 -16.39 36.62
CA SER A 799 -41.68 -16.92 36.39
C SER A 799 -41.99 -17.02 34.91
N LEU A 800 -43.09 -17.68 34.56
CA LEU A 800 -43.63 -17.73 33.19
C LEU A 800 -43.78 -16.35 32.53
N ASN A 801 -43.97 -15.28 33.32
CA ASN A 801 -44.15 -13.91 32.82
C ASN A 801 -42.85 -13.09 32.76
N VAL A 802 -41.70 -13.70 33.06
CA VAL A 802 -40.38 -13.07 32.97
C VAL A 802 -39.59 -13.78 31.88
N TYR A 803 -39.46 -13.13 30.73
CA TYR A 803 -38.78 -13.65 29.56
C TYR A 803 -38.13 -12.53 28.77
N SER A 804 -37.15 -12.88 27.95
CA SER A 804 -36.56 -11.96 26.98
C SER A 804 -37.45 -11.86 25.73
N THR A 805 -37.56 -10.65 25.19
CA THR A 805 -38.30 -10.35 23.96
C THR A 805 -37.33 -10.02 22.85
N ILE A 806 -37.37 -10.78 21.76
CA ILE A 806 -36.71 -10.46 20.49
C ILE A 806 -37.70 -9.68 19.63
N THR A 807 -37.32 -8.50 19.18
CA THR A 807 -38.24 -7.54 18.53
C THR A 807 -38.40 -7.76 17.03
N ASP A 808 -37.45 -8.44 16.39
CA ASP A 808 -37.26 -8.41 14.95
C ASP A 808 -36.64 -9.71 14.40
N ALA A 809 -36.95 -10.85 15.03
CA ALA A 809 -36.48 -12.16 14.59
C ALA A 809 -36.88 -12.42 13.13
N ASN A 810 -35.88 -12.64 12.27
CA ASN A 810 -36.03 -12.82 10.83
C ASN A 810 -35.38 -14.14 10.36
N ALA A 811 -35.63 -14.50 9.11
CA ALA A 811 -34.97 -15.63 8.46
C ALA A 811 -33.44 -15.41 8.42
N GLY A 812 -32.68 -16.41 8.83
CA GLY A 812 -31.22 -16.35 8.96
C GLY A 812 -30.73 -16.15 10.40
N ASP A 813 -31.58 -15.62 11.29
CA ASP A 813 -31.25 -15.45 12.70
C ASP A 813 -31.25 -16.79 13.45
N THR A 814 -30.48 -16.83 14.53
CA THR A 814 -30.38 -18.00 15.41
C THR A 814 -30.74 -17.65 16.84
N LEU A 815 -31.53 -18.52 17.46
CA LEU A 815 -31.83 -18.48 18.90
C LEU A 815 -31.03 -19.59 19.59
N GLN A 816 -30.03 -19.20 20.37
CA GLN A 816 -29.25 -20.12 21.19
C GLN A 816 -29.89 -20.27 22.58
N LEU A 817 -30.32 -21.48 22.89
CA LEU A 817 -30.99 -21.84 24.16
C LEU A 817 -30.03 -22.58 25.09
N LYS A 818 -30.49 -22.93 26.30
CA LYS A 818 -29.64 -23.57 27.31
C LYS A 818 -29.25 -24.99 26.89
N ASP A 819 -27.98 -25.34 27.03
CA ASP A 819 -27.52 -26.72 26.91
C ASP A 819 -27.95 -27.56 28.12
N LYS A 820 -28.65 -28.67 27.86
CA LYS A 820 -28.98 -29.75 28.80
C LYS A 820 -28.47 -31.12 28.32
N GLY A 821 -28.18 -31.29 27.03
CA GLY A 821 -27.75 -32.55 26.43
C GLY A 821 -27.97 -32.57 24.91
N ALA A 822 -28.85 -33.45 24.44
CA ALA A 822 -29.27 -33.52 23.03
C ALA A 822 -30.70 -33.02 22.90
N GLU A 823 -30.89 -31.71 22.77
CA GLU A 823 -32.20 -31.09 22.77
C GLU A 823 -33.06 -31.54 21.59
N THR A 824 -34.37 -31.46 21.76
CA THR A 824 -35.34 -31.76 20.71
C THR A 824 -36.14 -30.51 20.37
N PHE A 825 -36.51 -30.36 19.10
CA PHE A 825 -37.40 -29.28 18.65
C PHE A 825 -38.65 -29.85 18.00
N THR A 826 -39.81 -29.45 18.50
CA THR A 826 -41.11 -29.77 17.89
C THR A 826 -41.50 -28.65 16.93
N ALA A 827 -41.31 -28.89 15.64
CA ALA A 827 -41.64 -27.91 14.59
C ALA A 827 -43.15 -27.66 14.45
N THR A 828 -44.01 -28.58 14.92
CA THR A 828 -45.46 -28.38 14.89
C THR A 828 -45.90 -27.36 15.95
N LYS A 829 -46.58 -26.28 15.51
CA LYS A 829 -47.15 -25.25 16.38
C LYS A 829 -48.19 -25.84 17.34
N VAL A 830 -48.13 -25.46 18.63
CA VAL A 830 -49.21 -25.74 19.57
C VAL A 830 -50.41 -24.82 19.30
N THR A 831 -51.59 -25.42 19.09
CA THR A 831 -52.86 -24.72 18.87
C THR A 831 -53.89 -25.15 19.91
N LEU A 832 -54.51 -24.19 20.61
CA LEU A 832 -55.55 -24.44 21.61
C LEU A 832 -56.84 -23.69 21.26
N ALA A 833 -57.91 -23.91 22.04
CA ALA A 833 -59.17 -23.19 21.90
C ALA A 833 -58.99 -21.68 22.19
N ALA A 834 -59.88 -20.85 21.64
CA ALA A 834 -59.83 -19.39 21.81
C ALA A 834 -59.95 -18.90 23.27
N THR A 835 -60.41 -19.75 24.18
CA THR A 835 -60.52 -19.46 25.63
C THR A 835 -59.23 -19.78 26.41
N ALA A 836 -58.21 -20.36 25.76
CA ALA A 836 -56.96 -20.72 26.40
C ALA A 836 -56.16 -19.48 26.81
N VAL A 837 -55.58 -19.52 28.01
CA VAL A 837 -54.69 -18.45 28.52
C VAL A 837 -53.23 -18.77 28.22
N PHE A 838 -52.33 -17.80 28.39
CA PHE A 838 -50.89 -17.97 28.14
C PHE A 838 -50.27 -19.21 28.83
N GLN A 839 -50.70 -19.48 30.08
CA GLN A 839 -50.27 -20.65 30.85
C GLN A 839 -50.66 -21.98 30.20
N ASP A 840 -51.84 -22.06 29.58
CA ASP A 840 -52.32 -23.29 28.93
C ASP A 840 -51.41 -23.66 27.75
N TYR A 841 -51.01 -22.67 26.97
CA TYR A 841 -50.07 -22.84 25.85
C TYR A 841 -48.69 -23.29 26.32
N ALA A 842 -48.12 -22.65 27.34
CA ALA A 842 -46.82 -23.04 27.89
C ALA A 842 -46.85 -24.47 28.47
N ASN A 843 -47.90 -24.81 29.21
CA ASN A 843 -48.10 -26.17 29.73
C ASN A 843 -48.25 -27.19 28.59
N ALA A 844 -48.94 -26.85 27.51
CA ALA A 844 -49.09 -27.74 26.36
C ALA A 844 -47.74 -28.05 25.68
N VAL A 845 -46.85 -27.06 25.54
CA VAL A 845 -45.48 -27.30 25.03
C VAL A 845 -44.70 -28.22 25.98
N VAL A 846 -44.72 -27.93 27.28
CA VAL A 846 -44.04 -28.74 28.32
C VAL A 846 -44.53 -30.19 28.31
N ASN A 847 -45.84 -30.41 28.27
CA ASN A 847 -46.44 -31.74 28.22
C ASN A 847 -46.06 -32.50 26.95
N ALA A 848 -46.03 -31.84 25.79
CA ALA A 848 -45.61 -32.46 24.53
C ALA A 848 -44.15 -32.93 24.58
N GLY A 849 -43.29 -32.26 25.35
CA GLY A 849 -41.88 -32.61 25.52
C GLY A 849 -41.60 -33.83 26.41
N GLY A 850 -42.54 -34.25 27.26
CA GLY A 850 -42.38 -35.42 28.14
C GLY A 850 -41.25 -35.25 29.17
N ASN A 851 -40.34 -36.23 29.28
CA ASN A 851 -39.23 -36.16 30.25
C ASN A 851 -38.04 -35.37 29.68
N ALA A 852 -38.01 -34.06 29.92
CA ALA A 852 -36.94 -33.17 29.48
C ALA A 852 -35.84 -32.92 30.54
N SER A 853 -35.67 -33.84 31.51
CA SER A 853 -34.70 -33.65 32.60
C SER A 853 -33.24 -33.76 32.15
N SER A 854 -32.98 -34.57 31.12
CA SER A 854 -31.64 -34.85 30.58
C SER A 854 -31.39 -34.21 29.22
N ASN A 855 -32.44 -33.97 28.44
CA ASN A 855 -32.38 -33.34 27.13
C ASN A 855 -33.50 -32.31 27.10
N GLY A 856 -33.19 -31.04 26.87
CA GLY A 856 -34.23 -30.01 26.82
C GLY A 856 -35.21 -30.28 25.68
N ALA A 857 -36.49 -30.02 25.91
CA ALA A 857 -37.54 -30.14 24.89
C ALA A 857 -38.04 -28.74 24.50
N ILE A 858 -37.89 -28.40 23.22
CA ILE A 858 -38.20 -27.08 22.68
C ILE A 858 -39.47 -27.18 21.84
N GLY A 859 -40.42 -26.27 22.06
CA GLY A 859 -41.61 -26.13 21.23
C GLY A 859 -42.10 -24.69 21.20
N TRP A 860 -43.14 -24.42 20.42
CA TRP A 860 -43.58 -23.06 20.17
C TRP A 860 -45.09 -22.92 19.99
N PHE A 861 -45.59 -21.71 20.24
CA PHE A 861 -46.98 -21.31 20.06
C PHE A 861 -47.11 -19.84 19.68
N GLN A 862 -48.32 -19.43 19.31
CA GLN A 862 -48.66 -18.01 19.05
C GLN A 862 -49.81 -17.59 19.98
N TYR A 863 -49.66 -16.42 20.62
CA TYR A 863 -50.63 -15.89 21.57
C TYR A 863 -50.65 -14.36 21.47
N ASN A 864 -51.84 -13.77 21.40
CA ASN A 864 -52.04 -12.31 21.35
C ASN A 864 -51.21 -11.55 20.28
N GLY A 865 -50.99 -12.17 19.12
CA GLY A 865 -50.28 -11.54 17.99
C GLY A 865 -48.77 -11.74 17.99
N ASP A 866 -48.22 -12.43 18.99
CA ASP A 866 -46.78 -12.72 19.12
C ASP A 866 -46.50 -14.23 19.13
N THR A 867 -45.24 -14.59 18.91
CA THR A 867 -44.75 -15.97 18.88
C THR A 867 -43.90 -16.25 20.10
N TYR A 868 -44.02 -17.44 20.69
CA TYR A 868 -43.32 -17.82 21.90
C TYR A 868 -42.62 -19.16 21.72
N VAL A 869 -41.35 -19.21 22.10
CA VAL A 869 -40.54 -20.44 22.17
C VAL A 869 -40.39 -20.82 23.63
N VAL A 870 -40.67 -22.09 23.95
CA VAL A 870 -40.53 -22.64 25.30
C VAL A 870 -39.54 -23.78 25.26
N GLN A 871 -38.55 -23.75 26.17
CA GLN A 871 -37.66 -24.87 26.44
C GLN A 871 -38.03 -25.47 27.80
N SER A 872 -38.65 -26.65 27.78
CA SER A 872 -38.82 -27.48 28.97
C SER A 872 -37.50 -28.13 29.35
N MET A 873 -37.17 -28.10 30.64
CA MET A 873 -35.92 -28.61 31.19
C MET A 873 -36.13 -29.48 32.43
N HIS A 874 -37.35 -29.98 32.62
CA HIS A 874 -37.76 -30.81 33.74
C HIS A 874 -38.62 -32.00 33.28
N ASN A 875 -38.96 -32.91 34.20
CA ASN A 875 -39.78 -34.07 33.88
C ASN A 875 -41.29 -33.75 33.88
N ALA A 876 -41.87 -33.50 32.70
CA ALA A 876 -43.30 -33.24 32.56
C ALA A 876 -44.19 -34.45 32.87
N THR A 877 -43.66 -35.69 32.87
CA THR A 877 -44.45 -36.88 33.21
C THR A 877 -44.81 -36.94 34.69
N THR A 878 -44.08 -36.20 35.53
CA THR A 878 -44.31 -36.09 36.99
C THR A 878 -44.75 -34.70 37.41
N ALA A 879 -44.46 -33.68 36.61
CA ALA A 879 -44.88 -32.29 36.83
C ALA A 879 -45.36 -31.68 35.50
N PRO A 880 -46.64 -31.85 35.12
CA PRO A 880 -47.12 -31.54 33.76
C PRO A 880 -47.25 -30.05 33.43
N ASN A 881 -46.80 -29.15 34.31
CA ASN A 881 -46.95 -27.71 34.14
C ASN A 881 -45.58 -27.05 34.00
N PHE A 882 -45.55 -25.91 33.33
CA PHE A 882 -44.37 -25.05 33.26
C PHE A 882 -43.78 -24.79 34.65
N SER A 883 -42.49 -25.04 34.80
CA SER A 883 -41.75 -24.92 36.06
C SER A 883 -40.95 -23.62 36.11
N ASN A 884 -41.46 -22.64 36.87
CA ASN A 884 -40.81 -21.34 37.09
C ASN A 884 -39.34 -21.51 37.56
N GLY A 885 -38.44 -20.68 37.03
CA GLY A 885 -37.00 -20.73 37.35
C GLY A 885 -36.27 -21.97 36.82
N THR A 886 -36.95 -22.88 36.12
CA THR A 886 -36.35 -24.08 35.50
C THR A 886 -36.54 -24.08 34.01
N ASP A 887 -37.78 -23.92 33.55
CA ASP A 887 -38.12 -23.82 32.13
C ASP A 887 -37.91 -22.39 31.63
N LEU A 888 -37.68 -22.26 30.32
CA LEU A 888 -37.36 -20.99 29.68
C LEU A 888 -38.43 -20.61 28.66
N VAL A 889 -38.76 -19.33 28.60
CA VAL A 889 -39.62 -18.75 27.57
C VAL A 889 -38.86 -17.63 26.86
N VAL A 890 -39.01 -17.55 25.55
CA VAL A 890 -38.56 -16.42 24.71
C VAL A 890 -39.75 -15.93 23.91
N LYS A 891 -39.97 -14.62 23.92
CA LYS A 891 -40.95 -13.98 23.04
C LYS A 891 -40.26 -13.53 21.75
N LEU A 892 -40.87 -13.82 20.61
CA LEU A 892 -40.57 -13.22 19.32
C LEU A 892 -41.75 -12.31 18.96
N THR A 893 -41.47 -11.03 18.69
CA THR A 893 -42.51 -10.06 18.37
C THR A 893 -43.12 -10.38 17.01
N GLY A 894 -44.46 -10.39 16.95
CA GLY A 894 -45.20 -10.73 15.74
C GLY A 894 -45.38 -12.24 15.51
N LEU A 895 -46.02 -12.56 14.38
CA LEU A 895 -46.35 -13.92 13.99
C LEU A 895 -45.23 -14.55 13.15
N VAL A 896 -44.15 -14.95 13.81
CA VAL A 896 -43.05 -15.72 13.23
C VAL A 896 -43.48 -17.19 13.12
N ASP A 897 -43.32 -17.80 11.94
CA ASP A 897 -43.61 -19.22 11.72
C ASP A 897 -42.32 -20.03 11.89
N LEU A 898 -42.30 -20.95 12.86
CA LEU A 898 -41.14 -21.80 13.16
C LEU A 898 -41.32 -23.25 12.65
N SER A 899 -42.30 -23.50 11.78
CA SER A 899 -42.59 -24.85 11.25
C SER A 899 -41.49 -25.42 10.36
N THR A 900 -40.67 -24.55 9.78
CA THR A 900 -39.48 -24.91 8.97
C THR A 900 -38.18 -24.72 9.73
N ALA A 901 -38.20 -24.17 10.95
CA ALA A 901 -37.02 -23.92 11.78
C ALA A 901 -36.22 -25.23 12.03
N THR A 902 -34.90 -25.14 12.03
CA THR A 902 -34.02 -26.29 12.22
C THR A 902 -33.18 -26.16 13.48
N LEU A 903 -33.13 -27.21 14.29
CA LEU A 903 -32.29 -27.28 15.48
C LEU A 903 -30.93 -27.90 15.13
N ALA A 904 -29.85 -27.17 15.36
CA ALA A 904 -28.49 -27.68 15.29
C ALA A 904 -28.00 -28.06 16.69
N ASN A 905 -27.91 -29.35 16.97
CA ASN A 905 -27.23 -29.89 18.14
C ASN A 905 -25.78 -30.19 17.79
N ILE A 906 -24.89 -29.24 18.06
CA ILE A 906 -23.46 -29.46 17.89
C ILE A 906 -22.99 -30.15 19.18
N GLY A 907 -22.75 -31.46 19.14
CA GLY A 907 -22.52 -32.27 20.34
C GLY A 907 -21.53 -31.65 21.34
N GLY A 908 -22.02 -31.34 22.56
CA GLY A 908 -21.26 -30.68 23.63
C GLY A 908 -21.30 -29.14 23.61
N ALA A 909 -22.14 -28.53 22.77
CA ALA A 909 -22.38 -27.10 22.71
C ALA A 909 -23.88 -26.79 22.76
N ALA A 910 -24.21 -25.58 23.23
CA ALA A 910 -25.59 -25.12 23.38
C ALA A 910 -26.38 -25.14 22.06
N PRO A 911 -27.66 -25.56 22.10
CA PRO A 911 -28.50 -25.73 20.90
C PRO A 911 -28.75 -24.40 20.19
N LEU A 912 -28.64 -24.40 18.85
CA LEU A 912 -29.03 -23.26 18.01
C LEU A 912 -30.26 -23.59 17.18
N LEU A 913 -31.35 -22.85 17.40
CA LEU A 913 -32.53 -22.88 16.56
C LEU A 913 -32.38 -21.85 15.44
N LEU A 914 -32.17 -22.30 14.20
CA LEU A 914 -32.12 -21.45 13.01
C LEU A 914 -33.53 -21.16 12.51
N ILE A 915 -33.85 -19.88 12.36
CA ILE A 915 -35.10 -19.37 11.81
C ILE A 915 -34.97 -19.31 10.28
N HIS A 916 -35.96 -19.84 9.55
CA HIS A 916 -35.97 -19.92 8.08
C HIS A 916 -37.04 -19.04 7.45
#